data_AF-A0A7S3W035-F1
#
_entry.id   AF-A0A7S3W035-F1
#
_cell.length_a   1.000
_cell.length_b   1.000
_cell.length_c   1.000
_cell.angle_alpha   90.00
_cell.angle_beta   90.00
_cell.angle_gamma   90.00
#
_symmetry.space_group_name_H-M   'P 1'
#
loop_
_entity.id
_entity.type
_entity.pdbx_description
1 polymer ?
#
loop_
_entity_poly.entity_id
_entity_poly.type
_entity_poly.pdbx_seq_one_letter_code
_entity_poly.pdbx_strand_id
1 'polypeptide(L)'
;RPFSSSFGRKHAHFALLERPGYRGEISLDMNVVWLKRDVRLHDHEPLALAAALPEPLLLLYVYEPCHLQSDSYHEAHHVFINEGLADLDGRVRTIASGDDGGLTLRLGDAVEVLAALHALLPIKRLLSHREVGNAISRARNARVSEWADAHGVSWTQCAQDGVSDVRHSELDEGSWAKKWSAQMCRPQIDAPGSLRLVSGRTILRGAILPSVACDVAHTGRRPSAQHGGEAAGLATLRSFFETRGERYSEELSSPLTGWDSCSRLSPYLAWGHVSLRYTFQALSRRQEEVRALKRSGEETGGWLKSLAAHGARLRWRSHFSQKLHDQPSIEHENMVSTYDELRKDFDETKYEAWLNGRTGFPMVDACMRSLHHSGWLNFRMRCLLVSFASYQLWLDWRRLTPVMARLFLDYEPGIHYPQFQMQAGTTGINATRIYSPAKQAEDHAGGDYEFIRRWVPELEQVPREHMVEPHKMPPAVQRECGCTIGVDYPAPIVDGAASYRRAVSEFARVRAKADTKAEAAAVYEKHGSRKRPGGGGAREASGAKRRAGEGGAGADATEEAAASDPAPPFAAETAASGRASCRSCSAAIGKGSRKVCVSVWARGGRISASHHLACFMGGLRVELCPANRGKCKHSGATFVKGAPRVGYPTSSSDAVAWVCLESAKALFPALVAKGEGWASDRLGGYAALPPGKAEEVARELGGLTSTVSPLSKS
;
A
#
# COMPACT_ATOMS: atom_id res chain seq x y z
N ARG A 1 -55.54 -31.79 11.72
CA ARG A 1 -55.72 -32.85 12.74
C ARG A 1 -56.70 -33.88 12.18
N PRO A 2 -56.59 -35.17 12.51
CA PRO A 2 -55.69 -35.82 13.49
C PRO A 2 -54.79 -36.90 12.82
N PHE A 3 -53.69 -37.46 13.34
CA PHE A 3 -52.90 -37.39 14.57
C PHE A 3 -51.56 -38.14 14.28
N SER A 4 -50.44 -37.69 14.86
CA SER A 4 -49.29 -38.48 15.41
C SER A 4 -48.56 -39.53 14.51
N SER A 5 -47.23 -39.71 14.43
CA SER A 5 -46.07 -39.39 15.29
C SER A 5 -44.73 -39.60 14.56
N SER A 6 -43.70 -38.92 15.07
CA SER A 6 -42.28 -39.30 15.22
C SER A 6 -41.31 -39.40 14.02
N PHE A 7 -40.38 -38.43 14.00
CA PHE A 7 -38.91 -38.56 13.94
C PHE A 7 -38.26 -39.53 12.93
N GLY A 8 -37.42 -38.98 12.03
CA GLY A 8 -36.32 -39.73 11.43
C GLY A 8 -35.73 -39.15 10.13
N ARG A 9 -34.58 -38.48 10.24
CA ARG A 9 -33.48 -38.32 9.25
C ARG A 9 -33.82 -37.86 7.81
N LYS A 10 -33.38 -36.64 7.51
CA LYS A 10 -33.17 -36.11 6.15
C LYS A 10 -32.03 -36.89 5.47
N HIS A 11 -32.36 -37.86 4.63
CA HIS A 11 -31.47 -38.33 3.57
C HIS A 11 -31.83 -37.60 2.29
N ALA A 12 -30.86 -36.88 1.72
CA ALA A 12 -30.97 -36.27 0.41
C ALA A 12 -31.13 -37.38 -0.65
N HIS A 13 -32.12 -37.19 -1.54
CA HIS A 13 -32.38 -38.07 -2.67
C HIS A 13 -31.17 -38.12 -3.62
N PHE A 14 -30.48 -39.27 -3.66
CA PHE A 14 -29.64 -39.69 -4.77
C PHE A 14 -30.38 -40.82 -5.51
N ALA A 15 -30.81 -40.56 -6.74
CA ALA A 15 -31.31 -41.60 -7.64
C ALA A 15 -30.38 -41.68 -8.85
N LEU A 16 -29.42 -42.61 -8.80
CA LEU A 16 -28.63 -43.05 -9.93
C LEU A 16 -29.48 -44.04 -10.74
N LEU A 17 -29.76 -43.72 -12.01
CA LEU A 17 -30.26 -44.68 -12.99
C LEU A 17 -29.09 -45.02 -13.93
N GLU A 18 -28.40 -46.12 -13.64
CA GLU A 18 -27.45 -46.74 -14.58
C GLU A 18 -28.22 -47.50 -15.67
N ARG A 19 -27.82 -47.33 -16.93
CA ARG A 19 -28.19 -48.23 -18.03
C ARG A 19 -26.96 -49.01 -18.48
N PRO A 20 -27.04 -50.34 -18.66
CA PRO A 20 -25.93 -51.13 -19.18
C PRO A 20 -25.95 -51.16 -20.71
N GLY A 21 -24.80 -50.93 -21.35
CA GLY A 21 -24.59 -51.32 -22.75
C GLY A 21 -23.78 -50.35 -23.62
N TYR A 22 -22.48 -50.20 -23.35
CA TYR A 22 -21.48 -49.98 -24.41
C TYR A 22 -20.08 -50.35 -23.88
N ARG A 23 -19.56 -51.52 -24.28
CA ARG A 23 -18.15 -51.91 -24.06
C ARG A 23 -17.36 -51.58 -25.31
N GLY A 24 -16.73 -50.42 -25.29
CA GLY A 24 -15.54 -50.08 -26.06
C GLY A 24 -14.71 -49.18 -25.15
N GLU A 25 -13.63 -49.72 -24.57
CA GLU A 25 -12.74 -49.01 -23.65
C GLU A 25 -11.99 -47.90 -24.40
N ILE A 26 -12.62 -46.73 -24.50
CA ILE A 26 -11.90 -45.46 -24.47
C ILE A 26 -12.14 -44.95 -23.06
N SER A 27 -11.18 -45.14 -22.14
CA SER A 27 -11.19 -44.37 -20.89
C SER A 27 -11.08 -42.91 -21.28
N LEU A 28 -12.21 -42.21 -21.30
CA LEU A 28 -12.25 -40.78 -21.54
C LEU A 28 -11.88 -40.11 -20.23
N ASP A 29 -10.59 -39.90 -19.98
CA ASP A 29 -10.19 -39.05 -18.86
C ASP A 29 -10.58 -37.59 -19.17
N MET A 30 -10.66 -36.75 -18.14
CA MET A 30 -10.89 -35.30 -18.30
C MET A 30 -9.76 -34.45 -17.73
N ASN A 31 -9.65 -33.23 -18.28
CA ASN A 31 -8.90 -32.15 -17.66
C ASN A 31 -9.89 -31.26 -16.88
N VAL A 32 -9.51 -30.80 -15.69
CA VAL A 32 -10.29 -29.85 -14.89
C VAL A 32 -9.55 -28.53 -14.81
N VAL A 33 -10.18 -27.44 -15.22
CA VAL A 33 -9.72 -26.08 -14.89
C VAL A 33 -10.51 -25.61 -13.68
N TRP A 34 -9.82 -25.44 -12.56
CA TRP A 34 -10.42 -25.05 -11.29
C TRP A 34 -10.27 -23.55 -11.04
N LEU A 35 -11.37 -22.85 -11.26
CA LEU A 35 -11.56 -21.43 -11.06
C LEU A 35 -11.67 -21.12 -9.56
N LYS A 36 -10.95 -20.09 -9.13
CA LYS A 36 -10.96 -19.55 -7.76
C LYS A 36 -11.13 -18.04 -7.77
N ARG A 37 -10.02 -17.31 -7.95
CA ARG A 37 -9.94 -15.84 -8.03
C ARG A 37 -9.43 -15.43 -9.42
N ASP A 38 -10.05 -15.98 -10.44
CA ASP A 38 -9.64 -15.90 -11.85
C ASP A 38 -10.81 -16.12 -12.81
N VAL A 39 -12.01 -15.66 -12.42
CA VAL A 39 -13.26 -15.82 -13.19
C VAL A 39 -13.25 -14.91 -14.42
N ARG A 40 -12.52 -15.32 -15.47
CA ARG A 40 -12.35 -14.62 -16.75
C ARG A 40 -11.94 -15.58 -17.88
N LEU A 41 -12.07 -15.13 -19.13
CA LEU A 41 -11.55 -15.84 -20.31
C LEU A 41 -10.20 -15.32 -20.79
N HIS A 42 -10.01 -14.00 -20.82
CA HIS A 42 -8.81 -13.43 -21.42
C HIS A 42 -7.62 -13.62 -20.49
N ASP A 43 -6.46 -13.89 -21.10
CA ASP A 43 -5.20 -13.98 -20.39
C ASP A 43 -5.23 -15.06 -19.28
N HIS A 44 -5.84 -16.20 -19.57
CA HIS A 44 -6.10 -17.29 -18.61
C HIS A 44 -5.27 -18.56 -18.98
N GLU A 45 -4.03 -18.63 -18.47
CA GLU A 45 -3.05 -19.67 -18.84
C GLU A 45 -3.54 -21.12 -18.60
N PRO A 46 -4.14 -21.48 -17.45
CA PRO A 46 -4.69 -22.82 -17.22
C PRO A 46 -5.76 -23.23 -18.24
N LEU A 47 -6.55 -22.25 -18.71
CA LEU A 47 -7.65 -22.50 -19.64
C LEU A 47 -7.11 -22.76 -21.04
N ALA A 48 -6.15 -21.93 -21.49
CA ALA A 48 -5.49 -22.13 -22.77
C ALA A 48 -4.71 -23.46 -22.83
N LEU A 49 -4.00 -23.81 -21.75
CA LEU A 49 -3.31 -25.11 -21.64
C LEU A 49 -4.32 -26.26 -21.74
N ALA A 50 -5.43 -26.19 -21.02
CA ALA A 50 -6.42 -27.25 -21.05
C ALA A 50 -7.15 -27.35 -22.40
N ALA A 51 -7.43 -26.23 -23.06
CA ALA A 51 -8.07 -26.20 -24.37
C ALA A 51 -7.19 -26.79 -25.49
N ALA A 52 -5.86 -26.74 -25.34
CA ALA A 52 -4.91 -27.32 -26.28
C ALA A 52 -4.74 -28.85 -26.13
N LEU A 53 -5.29 -29.45 -25.07
CA LEU A 53 -5.17 -30.88 -24.79
C LEU A 53 -6.28 -31.71 -25.46
N PRO A 54 -6.01 -32.99 -25.79
CA PRO A 54 -6.97 -33.86 -26.47
C PRO A 54 -8.14 -34.29 -25.58
N GLU A 55 -7.97 -34.32 -24.25
CA GLU A 55 -9.03 -34.74 -23.34
C GLU A 55 -10.11 -33.64 -23.19
N PRO A 56 -11.39 -34.00 -22.97
CA PRO A 56 -12.44 -33.02 -22.68
C PRO A 56 -12.16 -32.25 -21.39
N LEU A 57 -12.65 -31.00 -21.37
CA LEU A 57 -12.44 -30.04 -20.29
C LEU A 57 -13.69 -29.89 -19.41
N LEU A 58 -13.48 -29.85 -18.10
CA LEU A 58 -14.48 -29.39 -17.14
C LEU A 58 -13.99 -28.09 -16.48
N LEU A 59 -14.76 -27.01 -16.64
CA LEU A 59 -14.53 -25.75 -15.92
C LEU A 59 -15.24 -25.81 -14.58
N LEU A 60 -14.49 -25.86 -13.48
CA LEU A 60 -15.03 -26.04 -12.13
C LEU A 60 -14.92 -24.75 -11.32
N TYR A 61 -16.02 -24.33 -10.69
CA TYR A 61 -16.01 -23.41 -9.56
C TYR A 61 -16.68 -24.07 -8.36
N VAL A 62 -16.05 -23.96 -7.19
CA VAL A 62 -16.56 -24.54 -5.95
C VAL A 62 -16.90 -23.42 -4.97
N TYR A 63 -18.17 -23.36 -4.56
CA TYR A 63 -18.62 -22.63 -3.39
C TYR A 63 -18.16 -23.39 -2.15
N GLU A 64 -17.12 -22.91 -1.49
CA GLU A 64 -16.47 -23.62 -0.39
C GLU A 64 -16.97 -23.11 0.98
N PRO A 65 -17.63 -23.93 1.81
CA PRO A 65 -18.14 -23.51 3.11
C PRO A 65 -17.09 -22.88 4.02
N CYS A 66 -15.85 -23.38 3.98
CA CYS A 66 -14.72 -22.85 4.76
C CYS A 66 -14.43 -21.36 4.44
N HIS A 67 -14.69 -20.91 3.22
CA HIS A 67 -14.58 -19.51 2.84
C HIS A 67 -15.87 -18.74 3.13
N LEU A 68 -17.02 -19.28 2.73
CA LEU A 68 -18.33 -18.65 2.84
C LEU A 68 -18.74 -18.33 4.29
N GLN A 69 -18.27 -19.14 5.24
CA GLN A 69 -18.54 -19.01 6.67
C GLN A 69 -17.40 -18.31 7.43
N SER A 70 -16.34 -17.88 6.75
CA SER A 70 -15.19 -17.24 7.41
C SER A 70 -15.50 -15.80 7.81
N ASP A 71 -14.85 -15.35 8.90
CA ASP A 71 -15.00 -13.98 9.41
C ASP A 71 -14.54 -12.89 8.43
N SER A 72 -13.84 -13.25 7.35
CA SER A 72 -13.34 -12.30 6.34
C SER A 72 -14.20 -12.23 5.08
N TYR A 73 -15.24 -13.07 4.97
CA TYR A 73 -16.10 -13.15 3.80
C TYR A 73 -17.45 -12.48 4.04
N HIS A 74 -18.01 -11.86 3.00
CA HIS A 74 -19.28 -11.15 3.07
C HIS A 74 -20.12 -11.43 1.83
N GLU A 75 -21.44 -11.36 1.96
CA GLU A 75 -22.41 -11.50 0.86
C GLU A 75 -22.06 -10.63 -0.36
N ALA A 76 -21.61 -9.40 -0.15
CA ALA A 76 -21.17 -8.53 -1.25
C ALA A 76 -20.02 -9.13 -2.09
N HIS A 77 -19.10 -9.90 -1.48
CA HIS A 77 -18.08 -10.64 -2.23
C HIS A 77 -18.74 -11.75 -3.06
N HIS A 78 -19.67 -12.48 -2.46
CA HIS A 78 -20.41 -13.57 -3.12
C HIS A 78 -21.19 -13.07 -4.33
N VAL A 79 -21.96 -11.99 -4.17
CA VAL A 79 -22.71 -11.35 -5.25
C VAL A 79 -21.78 -10.93 -6.39
N PHE A 80 -20.67 -10.26 -6.07
CA PHE A 80 -19.68 -9.84 -7.07
C PHE A 80 -19.09 -11.02 -7.85
N ILE A 81 -18.77 -12.12 -7.17
CA ILE A 81 -18.25 -13.33 -7.81
C ILE A 81 -19.34 -13.99 -8.67
N ASN A 82 -20.58 -14.08 -8.20
CA ASN A 82 -21.70 -14.65 -8.95
C ASN A 82 -22.00 -13.88 -10.24
N GLU A 83 -21.94 -12.55 -10.20
CA GLU A 83 -22.02 -11.72 -11.41
C GLU A 83 -20.87 -12.03 -12.38
N GLY A 84 -19.66 -12.27 -11.85
CA GLY A 84 -18.51 -12.75 -12.61
C GLY A 84 -18.72 -14.13 -13.24
N LEU A 85 -19.27 -15.08 -12.48
CA LEU A 85 -19.56 -16.43 -12.95
C LEU A 85 -20.64 -16.42 -14.03
N ALA A 86 -21.66 -15.57 -13.90
CA ALA A 86 -22.70 -15.41 -14.92
C ALA A 86 -22.13 -14.84 -16.23
N ASP A 87 -21.30 -13.80 -16.14
CA ASP A 87 -20.61 -13.21 -17.29
C ASP A 87 -19.66 -14.22 -17.98
N LEU A 88 -18.92 -15.01 -17.20
CA LEU A 88 -18.05 -16.06 -17.73
C LEU A 88 -18.85 -17.20 -18.37
N ASP A 89 -19.89 -17.71 -17.70
CA ASP A 89 -20.71 -18.82 -18.20
C ASP A 89 -21.38 -18.49 -19.53
N GLY A 90 -21.92 -17.27 -19.66
CA GLY A 90 -22.51 -16.79 -20.91
C GLY A 90 -21.53 -16.85 -22.08
N ARG A 91 -20.26 -16.47 -21.86
CA ARG A 91 -19.23 -16.47 -22.91
C ARG A 91 -18.62 -17.85 -23.16
N VAL A 92 -18.52 -18.68 -22.13
CA VAL A 92 -18.13 -20.10 -22.30
C VAL A 92 -19.14 -20.83 -23.18
N ARG A 93 -20.45 -20.59 -22.98
CA ARG A 93 -21.50 -21.20 -23.80
C ARG A 93 -21.39 -20.83 -25.28
N THR A 94 -20.93 -19.62 -25.61
CA THR A 94 -20.77 -19.21 -27.01
C THR A 94 -19.60 -19.90 -27.74
N ILE A 95 -18.60 -20.39 -27.01
CA ILE A 95 -17.41 -21.04 -27.59
C ILE A 95 -17.37 -22.55 -27.35
N ALA A 96 -18.32 -23.11 -26.60
CA ALA A 96 -18.39 -24.55 -26.37
C ALA A 96 -18.89 -25.29 -27.63
N SER A 97 -18.29 -26.43 -27.95
CA SER A 97 -18.61 -27.22 -29.15
C SER A 97 -19.91 -28.05 -29.07
N GLY A 98 -20.91 -27.63 -28.29
CA GLY A 98 -22.19 -28.32 -28.13
C GLY A 98 -23.21 -27.60 -27.23
N ASP A 99 -24.48 -28.04 -27.27
CA ASP A 99 -25.64 -27.37 -26.65
C ASP A 99 -25.66 -27.42 -25.11
N ASP A 100 -24.78 -28.21 -24.48
CA ASP A 100 -24.72 -28.43 -23.02
C ASP A 100 -23.40 -27.94 -22.37
N GLY A 101 -22.69 -27.05 -23.07
CA GLY A 101 -21.50 -26.36 -22.58
C GLY A 101 -21.80 -25.37 -21.44
N GLY A 102 -20.78 -25.07 -20.63
CA GLY A 102 -20.88 -24.10 -19.52
C GLY A 102 -19.97 -24.43 -18.34
N LEU A 103 -20.04 -23.60 -17.32
CA LEU A 103 -19.36 -23.79 -16.04
C LEU A 103 -20.02 -24.92 -15.24
N THR A 104 -19.19 -25.68 -14.52
CA THR A 104 -19.62 -26.66 -13.53
C THR A 104 -19.46 -26.05 -12.14
N LEU A 105 -20.56 -25.90 -11.43
CA LEU A 105 -20.69 -25.25 -10.14
C LEU A 105 -21.05 -26.29 -9.08
N ARG A 106 -20.34 -26.26 -7.95
CA ARG A 106 -20.55 -27.17 -6.82
C ARG A 106 -20.50 -26.41 -5.51
N LEU A 107 -21.27 -26.84 -4.53
CA LEU A 107 -21.17 -26.40 -3.14
C LEU A 107 -20.61 -27.55 -2.31
N GLY A 108 -19.54 -27.31 -1.57
CA GLY A 108 -18.93 -28.32 -0.71
C GLY A 108 -17.44 -28.12 -0.48
N ASP A 109 -16.83 -29.09 0.19
CA ASP A 109 -15.38 -29.15 0.35
C ASP A 109 -14.70 -29.49 -0.99
N ALA A 110 -13.62 -28.78 -1.32
CA ALA A 110 -12.95 -28.94 -2.62
C ALA A 110 -12.43 -30.35 -2.87
N VAL A 111 -11.91 -31.03 -1.84
CA VAL A 111 -11.40 -32.41 -1.99
C VAL A 111 -12.55 -33.38 -2.20
N GLU A 112 -13.63 -33.26 -1.45
CA GLU A 112 -14.82 -34.10 -1.63
C GLU A 112 -15.45 -33.91 -3.01
N VAL A 113 -15.53 -32.66 -3.48
CA VAL A 113 -16.03 -32.33 -4.82
C VAL A 113 -15.13 -32.92 -5.90
N LEU A 114 -13.81 -32.76 -5.80
CA LEU A 114 -12.86 -33.31 -6.76
C LEU A 114 -12.88 -34.85 -6.77
N ALA A 115 -12.96 -35.48 -5.60
CA ALA A 115 -13.09 -36.93 -5.47
C ALA A 115 -14.39 -37.45 -6.12
N ALA A 116 -15.51 -36.78 -5.88
CA ALA A 116 -16.79 -37.13 -6.50
C ALA A 116 -16.77 -36.97 -8.03
N LEU A 117 -16.13 -35.91 -8.54
CA LEU A 117 -15.97 -35.70 -9.98
C LEU A 117 -15.04 -36.75 -10.60
N HIS A 118 -13.93 -37.08 -9.93
CA HIS A 118 -12.98 -38.11 -10.36
C HIS A 118 -13.63 -39.50 -10.42
N ALA A 119 -14.55 -39.81 -9.50
CA ALA A 119 -15.30 -41.06 -9.51
C ALA A 119 -16.30 -41.15 -10.68
N LEU A 120 -16.84 -40.02 -11.15
CA LEU A 120 -17.75 -39.99 -12.31
C LEU A 120 -16.99 -40.07 -13.64
N LEU A 121 -15.87 -39.37 -13.74
CA LEU A 121 -14.99 -39.36 -14.89
C LEU A 121 -13.55 -39.10 -14.42
N PRO A 122 -12.60 -40.02 -14.64
CA PRO A 122 -11.24 -39.86 -14.11
C PRO A 122 -10.62 -38.52 -14.50
N ILE A 123 -10.19 -37.77 -13.48
CA ILE A 123 -9.45 -36.52 -13.69
C ILE A 123 -8.00 -36.90 -13.99
N LYS A 124 -7.51 -36.56 -15.18
CA LYS A 124 -6.11 -36.74 -15.54
C LYS A 124 -5.24 -35.59 -15.07
N ARG A 125 -5.74 -34.37 -15.25
CA ARG A 125 -5.03 -33.13 -14.90
C ARG A 125 -5.97 -32.15 -14.22
N LEU A 126 -5.48 -31.57 -13.14
CA LEU A 126 -6.05 -30.39 -12.52
C LEU A 126 -5.20 -29.20 -12.94
N LEU A 127 -5.82 -28.14 -13.45
CA LEU A 127 -5.15 -26.91 -13.86
C LEU A 127 -5.80 -25.73 -13.14
N SER A 128 -5.00 -24.82 -12.63
CA SER A 128 -5.52 -23.59 -12.04
C SER A 128 -4.46 -22.50 -12.01
N HIS A 129 -4.85 -21.25 -11.78
CA HIS A 129 -3.86 -20.29 -11.35
C HIS A 129 -3.49 -20.53 -9.89
N ARG A 130 -2.23 -20.23 -9.55
CA ARG A 130 -1.78 -20.14 -8.16
C ARG A 130 -2.52 -19.00 -7.46
N GLU A 131 -2.89 -19.25 -6.20
CA GLU A 131 -3.49 -18.26 -5.32
C GLU A 131 -2.51 -17.92 -4.19
N VAL A 132 -2.24 -16.63 -3.97
CA VAL A 132 -1.55 -16.14 -2.77
C VAL A 132 -2.61 -15.71 -1.76
N GLY A 133 -3.12 -16.70 -1.02
CA GLY A 133 -4.26 -16.52 -0.15
C GLY A 133 -3.95 -16.64 1.35
N ASN A 134 -5.02 -16.55 2.13
CA ASN A 134 -5.04 -16.63 3.58
C ASN A 134 -4.90 -18.09 4.08
N ALA A 135 -4.90 -18.31 5.39
CA ALA A 135 -4.70 -19.62 6.02
C ALA A 135 -5.68 -20.67 5.51
N ILE A 136 -6.95 -20.27 5.32
CA ILE A 136 -8.02 -21.13 4.82
C ILE A 136 -7.67 -21.66 3.41
N SER A 137 -7.35 -20.76 2.48
CA SER A 137 -7.01 -21.15 1.09
C SER A 137 -5.73 -21.99 1.01
N ARG A 138 -4.74 -21.72 1.88
CA ARG A 138 -3.48 -22.48 1.94
C ARG A 138 -3.72 -23.90 2.45
N ALA A 139 -4.46 -24.05 3.54
CA ALA A 139 -4.82 -25.35 4.10
C ALA A 139 -5.64 -26.17 3.09
N ARG A 140 -6.59 -25.52 2.41
CA ARG A 140 -7.37 -26.10 1.32
C ARG A 140 -6.47 -26.58 0.17
N ASN A 141 -5.53 -25.76 -0.29
CA ASN A 141 -4.61 -26.15 -1.37
C ASN A 141 -3.68 -27.31 -0.96
N ALA A 142 -3.20 -27.36 0.27
CA ALA A 142 -2.39 -28.47 0.77
C ALA A 142 -3.15 -29.80 0.68
N ARG A 143 -4.39 -29.81 1.17
CA ARG A 143 -5.28 -30.99 1.09
C ARG A 143 -5.59 -31.41 -0.35
N VAL A 144 -5.80 -30.45 -1.26
CA VAL A 144 -6.02 -30.76 -2.70
C VAL A 144 -4.76 -31.34 -3.33
N SER A 145 -3.56 -30.87 -2.94
CA SER A 145 -2.29 -31.45 -3.39
C SER A 145 -2.17 -32.90 -2.96
N GLU A 146 -2.38 -33.18 -1.67
CA GLU A 146 -2.32 -34.54 -1.10
C GLU A 146 -3.32 -35.47 -1.80
N TRP A 147 -4.55 -34.99 -2.04
CA TRP A 147 -5.55 -35.74 -2.79
C TRP A 147 -5.12 -36.03 -4.23
N ALA A 148 -4.57 -35.03 -4.93
CA ALA A 148 -4.14 -35.17 -6.32
C ALA A 148 -3.01 -36.19 -6.45
N ASP A 149 -2.01 -36.12 -5.56
CA ASP A 149 -0.89 -37.06 -5.50
C ASP A 149 -1.38 -38.49 -5.24
N ALA A 150 -2.32 -38.67 -4.30
CA ALA A 150 -2.87 -39.99 -3.95
C ALA A 150 -3.67 -40.65 -5.09
N HIS A 151 -4.20 -39.86 -6.04
CA HIS A 151 -5.03 -40.35 -7.15
C HIS A 151 -4.32 -40.27 -8.52
N GLY A 152 -3.01 -39.97 -8.54
CA GLY A 152 -2.24 -39.83 -9.78
C GLY A 152 -2.71 -38.67 -10.68
N VAL A 153 -3.36 -37.66 -10.10
CA VAL A 153 -3.85 -36.47 -10.80
C VAL A 153 -2.72 -35.45 -10.89
N SER A 154 -2.31 -35.08 -12.10
CA SER A 154 -1.28 -34.04 -12.25
C SER A 154 -1.89 -32.65 -12.00
N TRP A 155 -1.49 -31.99 -10.91
CA TRP A 155 -1.92 -30.62 -10.61
C TRP A 155 -0.90 -29.58 -11.09
N THR A 156 -1.28 -28.79 -12.09
CA THR A 156 -0.49 -27.66 -12.61
C THR A 156 -1.04 -26.33 -12.11
N GLN A 157 -0.18 -25.50 -11.52
CA GLN A 157 -0.52 -24.16 -11.04
C GLN A 157 0.24 -23.07 -11.80
N CYS A 158 -0.46 -22.22 -12.53
CA CYS A 158 0.13 -21.14 -13.33
C CYS A 158 0.19 -19.82 -12.53
N ALA A 159 1.30 -19.08 -12.62
CA ALA A 159 1.47 -17.80 -11.91
C ALA A 159 0.80 -16.63 -12.67
N GLN A 160 0.01 -15.79 -11.99
CA GLN A 160 -0.68 -14.64 -12.60
C GLN A 160 -0.50 -13.30 -11.89
N ASP A 161 -0.04 -13.31 -10.64
CA ASP A 161 -0.14 -12.19 -9.69
C ASP A 161 1.16 -11.40 -9.51
N GLY A 162 2.22 -11.75 -10.24
CA GLY A 162 3.52 -11.11 -10.10
C GLY A 162 4.30 -11.55 -8.86
N VAL A 163 3.85 -12.59 -8.14
CA VAL A 163 4.54 -13.14 -6.98
C VAL A 163 5.51 -14.24 -7.43
N SER A 164 6.74 -14.19 -6.91
CA SER A 164 7.81 -15.14 -7.21
C SER A 164 7.84 -16.24 -6.17
N ASP A 165 8.09 -17.48 -6.60
CA ASP A 165 8.32 -18.63 -5.67
C ASP A 165 9.70 -18.59 -5.00
N VAL A 166 10.59 -17.73 -5.50
CA VAL A 166 11.88 -17.45 -4.86
C VAL A 166 11.66 -16.33 -3.85
N ARG A 167 11.98 -16.61 -2.59
CA ARG A 167 11.71 -15.67 -1.49
C ARG A 167 12.44 -14.36 -1.71
N HIS A 168 11.87 -13.26 -1.23
CA HIS A 168 12.51 -11.97 -1.38
C HIS A 168 13.92 -11.98 -0.74
N SER A 169 14.15 -12.65 0.40
CA SER A 169 15.50 -12.80 0.97
C SER A 169 16.53 -13.48 0.06
N GLU A 170 16.08 -14.36 -0.84
CA GLU A 170 16.93 -15.19 -1.73
C GLU A 170 17.21 -14.55 -3.10
N LEU A 171 16.57 -13.42 -3.36
CA LEU A 171 16.70 -12.67 -4.60
C LEU A 171 17.89 -11.70 -4.52
N ASP A 172 18.67 -11.47 -5.57
CA ASP A 172 19.65 -10.36 -5.58
C ASP A 172 18.94 -8.99 -5.65
N GLU A 173 19.66 -7.89 -5.36
CA GLU A 173 19.11 -6.53 -5.43
C GLU A 173 18.42 -6.25 -6.78
N GLY A 174 17.17 -5.77 -6.73
CA GLY A 174 16.38 -5.44 -7.92
C GLY A 174 15.91 -6.63 -8.76
N SER A 175 16.24 -7.88 -8.40
CA SER A 175 15.85 -9.06 -9.18
C SER A 175 14.34 -9.35 -9.09
N TRP A 176 13.67 -9.07 -7.96
CA TRP A 176 12.20 -9.18 -7.87
C TRP A 176 11.49 -8.29 -8.88
N ALA A 177 11.86 -6.99 -8.92
CA ALA A 177 11.22 -6.04 -9.84
C ALA A 177 11.46 -6.41 -11.31
N LYS A 178 12.64 -6.96 -11.63
CA LYS A 178 12.96 -7.50 -12.97
C LYS A 178 12.09 -8.70 -13.30
N LYS A 179 11.98 -9.69 -12.39
CA LYS A 179 11.12 -10.87 -12.55
C LYS A 179 9.66 -10.48 -12.74
N TRP A 180 9.16 -9.59 -11.88
CA TRP A 180 7.82 -9.02 -12.00
C TRP A 180 7.61 -8.37 -13.37
N SER A 181 8.53 -7.51 -13.80
CA SER A 181 8.41 -6.81 -15.09
C SER A 181 8.45 -7.80 -16.26
N ALA A 182 9.32 -8.80 -16.22
CA ALA A 182 9.39 -9.84 -17.23
C ALA A 182 8.06 -10.61 -17.33
N GLN A 183 7.45 -10.98 -16.19
CA GLN A 183 6.16 -11.65 -16.18
C GLN A 183 5.03 -10.78 -16.76
N MET A 184 4.97 -9.51 -16.38
CA MET A 184 3.95 -8.57 -16.88
C MET A 184 4.14 -8.19 -18.36
N CYS A 185 5.36 -8.34 -18.89
CA CYS A 185 5.66 -8.13 -20.31
C CYS A 185 5.54 -9.41 -21.17
N ARG A 186 5.23 -10.58 -20.59
CA ARG A 186 4.93 -11.78 -21.40
C ARG A 186 3.76 -11.48 -22.34
N PRO A 187 3.70 -12.08 -23.54
CA PRO A 187 2.52 -11.97 -24.40
C PRO A 187 1.24 -12.34 -23.65
N GLN A 188 0.15 -11.64 -23.98
CA GLN A 188 -1.16 -12.02 -23.47
C GLN A 188 -1.57 -13.36 -24.09
N ILE A 189 -2.39 -14.10 -23.36
CA ILE A 189 -2.95 -15.35 -23.85
C ILE A 189 -4.36 -15.06 -24.36
N ASP A 190 -4.58 -15.32 -25.64
CA ASP A 190 -5.89 -15.17 -26.25
C ASP A 190 -6.89 -16.17 -25.65
N ALA A 191 -8.16 -15.76 -25.58
CA ALA A 191 -9.23 -16.67 -25.19
C ALA A 191 -9.34 -17.79 -26.25
N PRO A 192 -9.56 -19.06 -25.85
CA PRO A 192 -9.76 -20.14 -26.81
C PRO A 192 -10.95 -19.85 -27.73
N GLY A 193 -10.77 -20.07 -29.05
CA GLY A 193 -11.85 -19.90 -30.03
C GLY A 193 -12.92 -20.98 -29.97
N SER A 194 -12.59 -22.16 -29.42
CA SER A 194 -13.54 -23.23 -29.14
C SER A 194 -13.10 -24.04 -27.92
N LEU A 195 -14.07 -24.60 -27.19
CA LEU A 195 -13.86 -25.46 -26.03
C LEU A 195 -14.58 -26.79 -26.19
N ARG A 196 -13.82 -27.89 -26.10
CA ARG A 196 -14.36 -29.25 -25.97
C ARG A 196 -14.67 -29.54 -24.51
N LEU A 197 -15.89 -29.26 -24.08
CA LEU A 197 -16.32 -29.47 -22.70
C LEU A 197 -16.83 -30.90 -22.48
N VAL A 198 -16.65 -31.44 -21.27
CA VAL A 198 -17.31 -32.68 -20.81
C VAL A 198 -18.81 -32.48 -20.91
N SER A 199 -19.57 -33.38 -21.55
CA SER A 199 -21.02 -33.22 -21.72
C SER A 199 -21.75 -33.00 -20.38
N GLY A 200 -22.71 -32.07 -20.39
CA GLY A 200 -23.62 -31.81 -19.28
C GLY A 200 -24.53 -33.00 -18.95
N ARG A 201 -24.65 -33.97 -19.87
CA ARG A 201 -25.34 -35.25 -19.63
C ARG A 201 -24.48 -36.22 -18.80
N THR A 202 -23.15 -36.13 -18.91
CA THR A 202 -22.21 -36.93 -18.11
C THR A 202 -22.02 -36.30 -16.74
N ILE A 203 -21.74 -34.99 -16.68
CA ILE A 203 -21.57 -34.25 -15.44
C ILE A 203 -22.48 -33.02 -15.46
N LEU A 204 -23.50 -33.03 -14.59
CA LEU A 204 -24.43 -31.92 -14.45
C LEU A 204 -23.71 -30.62 -14.07
N ARG A 205 -24.05 -29.50 -14.70
CA ARG A 205 -23.39 -28.21 -14.48
C ARG A 205 -23.68 -27.59 -13.11
N GLY A 206 -24.83 -27.86 -12.51
CA GLY A 206 -25.27 -27.10 -11.33
C GLY A 206 -25.72 -25.67 -11.71
N ALA A 207 -26.05 -24.86 -10.72
CA ALA A 207 -26.54 -23.50 -10.91
C ALA A 207 -25.71 -22.50 -10.08
N ILE A 208 -25.75 -21.22 -10.48
CA ILE A 208 -25.24 -20.14 -9.63
C ILE A 208 -26.15 -20.06 -8.42
N LEU A 209 -25.57 -20.21 -7.24
CA LEU A 209 -26.32 -20.29 -5.99
C LEU A 209 -26.36 -18.90 -5.34
N PRO A 210 -27.53 -18.41 -4.91
CA PRO A 210 -27.60 -17.18 -4.13
C PRO A 210 -26.98 -17.37 -2.73
N SER A 211 -26.65 -16.26 -2.05
CA SER A 211 -26.01 -16.28 -0.73
C SER A 211 -26.71 -17.18 0.28
N VAL A 212 -28.05 -17.15 0.28
CA VAL A 212 -28.90 -17.96 1.18
C VAL A 212 -28.78 -19.47 0.93
N ALA A 213 -28.55 -19.88 -0.32
CA ALA A 213 -28.38 -21.31 -0.65
C ALA A 213 -26.96 -21.81 -0.32
N CYS A 214 -26.03 -20.90 -0.06
CA CYS A 214 -24.64 -21.16 0.28
C CYS A 214 -24.33 -20.99 1.78
N ASP A 215 -25.33 -20.67 2.61
CA ASP A 215 -25.15 -20.39 4.04
C ASP A 215 -24.03 -19.35 4.32
N VAL A 216 -23.99 -18.27 3.54
CA VAL A 216 -23.02 -17.18 3.74
C VAL A 216 -23.24 -16.55 5.12
N ALA A 217 -22.20 -16.58 5.99
CA ALA A 217 -22.34 -16.22 7.41
C ALA A 217 -22.59 -14.73 7.66
N HIS A 218 -22.10 -13.86 6.78
CA HIS A 218 -22.19 -12.41 6.95
C HIS A 218 -22.90 -11.76 5.76
N THR A 219 -24.11 -11.26 6.00
CA THR A 219 -25.00 -10.69 4.97
C THR A 219 -25.23 -9.20 5.18
N GLY A 220 -25.57 -8.48 4.12
CA GLY A 220 -25.84 -7.05 4.19
C GLY A 220 -25.84 -6.36 2.83
N ARG A 221 -26.80 -5.47 2.60
CA ARG A 221 -26.89 -4.72 1.34
C ARG A 221 -25.81 -3.66 1.23
N ARG A 222 -25.23 -3.55 0.03
CA ARG A 222 -24.29 -2.48 -0.35
C ARG A 222 -24.72 -1.86 -1.67
N PRO A 223 -25.63 -0.87 -1.65
CA PRO A 223 -26.27 -0.36 -2.86
C PRO A 223 -25.29 0.23 -3.88
N SER A 224 -24.14 0.76 -3.43
CA SER A 224 -23.11 1.33 -4.31
C SER A 224 -21.91 0.40 -4.55
N ALA A 225 -22.02 -0.89 -4.25
CA ALA A 225 -20.98 -1.85 -4.62
C ALA A 225 -20.85 -1.94 -6.15
N GLN A 226 -19.63 -2.11 -6.64
CA GLN A 226 -19.40 -2.35 -8.07
C GLN A 226 -19.95 -3.72 -8.45
N HIS A 227 -20.38 -3.87 -9.71
CA HIS A 227 -20.79 -5.16 -10.25
C HIS A 227 -19.60 -5.97 -10.76
N GLY A 228 -19.68 -7.29 -10.62
CA GLY A 228 -18.72 -8.26 -11.12
C GLY A 228 -18.78 -8.49 -12.63
N GLY A 229 -17.91 -9.38 -13.12
CA GLY A 229 -17.75 -9.64 -14.55
C GLY A 229 -16.48 -9.05 -15.14
N GLU A 230 -15.90 -9.79 -16.07
CA GLU A 230 -14.77 -9.34 -16.87
C GLU A 230 -15.20 -8.22 -17.82
N ALA A 231 -16.41 -8.29 -18.38
CA ALA A 231 -16.95 -7.22 -19.23
C ALA A 231 -17.00 -5.88 -18.47
N ALA A 232 -17.54 -5.87 -17.25
CA ALA A 232 -17.57 -4.71 -16.37
C ALA A 232 -16.16 -4.24 -15.97
N GLY A 233 -15.26 -5.17 -15.69
CA GLY A 233 -13.87 -4.89 -15.37
C GLY A 233 -13.11 -4.23 -16.52
N LEU A 234 -13.25 -4.74 -17.75
CA LEU A 234 -12.64 -4.19 -18.96
C LEU A 234 -13.24 -2.82 -19.33
N ALA A 235 -14.55 -2.63 -19.14
CA ALA A 235 -15.17 -1.31 -19.32
C ALA A 235 -14.62 -0.28 -18.31
N THR A 236 -14.48 -0.69 -17.05
CA THR A 236 -13.88 0.14 -15.99
C THR A 236 -12.43 0.50 -16.32
N LEU A 237 -11.66 -0.46 -16.84
CA LEU A 237 -10.26 -0.31 -17.26
C LEU A 237 -10.12 0.69 -18.40
N ARG A 238 -10.92 0.54 -19.47
CA ARG A 238 -10.92 1.47 -20.62
C ARG A 238 -11.27 2.88 -20.17
N SER A 239 -12.37 3.03 -19.45
CA SER A 239 -12.80 4.32 -18.90
C SER A 239 -11.69 4.99 -18.06
N PHE A 240 -10.93 4.24 -17.26
CA PHE A 240 -9.81 4.80 -16.52
C PHE A 240 -8.67 5.26 -17.42
N PHE A 241 -8.18 4.41 -18.34
CA PHE A 241 -7.00 4.74 -19.14
C PHE A 241 -7.28 5.74 -20.26
N GLU A 242 -8.52 5.81 -20.75
CA GLU A 242 -8.89 6.68 -21.87
C GLU A 242 -9.41 8.04 -21.39
N THR A 243 -10.14 8.10 -20.27
CA THR A 243 -10.83 9.34 -19.84
C THR A 243 -10.58 9.72 -18.37
N ARG A 244 -11.06 8.94 -17.39
CA ARG A 244 -11.10 9.36 -15.96
C ARG A 244 -9.73 9.49 -15.29
N GLY A 245 -8.72 8.77 -15.79
CA GLY A 245 -7.44 8.60 -15.11
C GLY A 245 -6.47 9.77 -15.19
N GLU A 246 -6.78 10.82 -15.95
CA GLU A 246 -5.87 11.96 -16.16
C GLU A 246 -5.45 12.61 -14.83
N ARG A 247 -6.41 12.86 -13.95
CA ARG A 247 -6.21 13.57 -12.67
C ARG A 247 -5.94 12.65 -11.49
N TYR A 248 -5.81 11.34 -11.74
CA TYR A 248 -5.59 10.31 -10.71
C TYR A 248 -4.51 10.70 -9.69
N SER A 249 -3.34 11.17 -10.14
CA SER A 249 -2.23 11.49 -9.23
C SER A 249 -2.50 12.66 -8.28
N GLU A 250 -3.44 13.54 -8.64
CA GLU A 250 -3.83 14.72 -7.86
C GLU A 250 -4.99 14.40 -6.92
N GLU A 251 -5.94 13.60 -7.39
CA GLU A 251 -7.24 13.40 -6.75
C GLU A 251 -7.32 12.14 -5.89
N LEU A 252 -6.40 11.16 -6.02
CA LEU A 252 -6.45 9.88 -5.29
C LEU A 252 -6.53 9.97 -3.76
N SER A 253 -6.21 11.13 -3.20
CA SER A 253 -6.10 11.35 -1.75
C SER A 253 -7.44 11.69 -1.09
N SER A 254 -8.33 12.37 -1.83
CA SER A 254 -9.66 12.69 -1.33
C SER A 254 -10.60 11.52 -1.55
N PRO A 255 -11.43 11.13 -0.56
CA PRO A 255 -12.47 10.13 -0.78
C PRO A 255 -13.62 10.65 -1.68
N LEU A 256 -13.76 11.97 -1.84
CA LEU A 256 -14.75 12.58 -2.73
C LEU A 256 -14.32 12.44 -4.20
N THR A 257 -13.20 13.06 -4.58
CA THR A 257 -12.71 13.00 -5.97
C THR A 257 -12.05 11.66 -6.30
N GLY A 258 -11.52 10.95 -5.31
CA GLY A 258 -10.96 9.62 -5.46
C GLY A 258 -11.99 8.58 -5.89
N TRP A 259 -13.29 8.80 -5.63
CA TRP A 259 -14.36 7.92 -6.08
C TRP A 259 -14.36 7.76 -7.60
N ASP A 260 -14.22 8.88 -8.33
CA ASP A 260 -14.26 8.92 -9.80
C ASP A 260 -12.88 8.88 -10.45
N SER A 261 -11.86 9.45 -9.82
CA SER A 261 -10.51 9.56 -10.41
C SER A 261 -9.64 8.32 -10.19
N CYS A 262 -9.92 7.50 -9.18
CA CYS A 262 -9.21 6.23 -9.00
C CYS A 262 -9.61 5.23 -10.09
N SER A 263 -8.75 4.25 -10.34
CA SER A 263 -9.00 3.27 -11.40
C SER A 263 -10.25 2.42 -11.15
N ARG A 264 -10.65 2.24 -9.88
CA ARG A 264 -11.74 1.34 -9.47
C ARG A 264 -11.54 -0.11 -9.95
N LEU A 265 -10.29 -0.48 -10.24
CA LEU A 265 -9.91 -1.81 -10.70
C LEU A 265 -9.66 -2.82 -9.57
N SER A 266 -9.59 -2.37 -8.31
CA SER A 266 -9.19 -3.24 -7.20
C SER A 266 -10.11 -4.46 -6.98
N PRO A 267 -11.46 -4.38 -7.08
CA PRO A 267 -12.30 -5.57 -6.96
C PRO A 267 -12.06 -6.57 -8.10
N TYR A 268 -11.97 -6.10 -9.34
CA TYR A 268 -11.74 -6.95 -10.50
C TYR A 268 -10.37 -7.63 -10.48
N LEU A 269 -9.35 -6.97 -9.92
CA LEU A 269 -8.03 -7.58 -9.73
C LEU A 269 -8.01 -8.57 -8.56
N ALA A 270 -8.74 -8.32 -7.47
CA ALA A 270 -8.78 -9.19 -6.29
C ALA A 270 -9.52 -10.52 -6.54
N TRP A 271 -10.55 -10.48 -7.40
CA TRP A 271 -11.35 -11.65 -7.79
C TRP A 271 -11.00 -12.18 -9.20
N GLY A 272 -10.01 -11.56 -9.85
CA GLY A 272 -9.42 -12.02 -11.11
C GLY A 272 -10.34 -11.95 -12.33
N HIS A 273 -11.34 -11.06 -12.30
CA HIS A 273 -12.16 -10.70 -13.46
C HIS A 273 -11.35 -9.95 -14.53
N VAL A 274 -10.23 -9.34 -14.16
CA VAL A 274 -9.28 -8.71 -15.09
C VAL A 274 -7.87 -9.16 -14.74
N SER A 275 -7.08 -9.52 -15.76
CA SER A 275 -5.67 -9.87 -15.58
C SER A 275 -4.82 -8.67 -15.18
N LEU A 276 -3.90 -8.89 -14.23
CA LEU A 276 -2.88 -7.91 -13.85
C LEU A 276 -1.92 -7.62 -15.02
N ARG A 277 -1.53 -8.65 -15.77
CA ARG A 277 -0.69 -8.53 -16.96
C ARG A 277 -1.39 -7.70 -18.04
N TYR A 278 -2.66 -7.99 -18.31
CA TYR A 278 -3.47 -7.19 -19.23
C TYR A 278 -3.51 -5.72 -18.81
N THR A 279 -3.78 -5.46 -17.52
CA THR A 279 -3.84 -4.10 -16.96
C THR A 279 -2.51 -3.36 -17.09
N PHE A 280 -1.39 -4.03 -16.83
CA PHE A 280 -0.07 -3.44 -16.98
C PHE A 280 0.27 -3.11 -18.44
N GLN A 281 -0.12 -3.97 -19.39
CA GLN A 281 0.15 -3.72 -20.80
C GLN A 281 -0.76 -2.61 -21.36
N ALA A 282 -2.01 -2.54 -20.94
CA ALA A 282 -2.89 -1.40 -21.25
C ALA A 282 -2.31 -0.07 -20.73
N LEU A 283 -1.79 -0.08 -19.51
CA LEU A 283 -1.06 1.06 -18.95
C LEU A 283 0.15 1.44 -19.83
N SER A 284 0.97 0.47 -20.24
CA SER A 284 2.17 0.72 -21.06
C SER A 284 1.82 1.30 -22.43
N ARG A 285 0.81 0.74 -23.11
CA ARG A 285 0.29 1.28 -24.38
C ARG A 285 -0.18 2.73 -24.23
N ARG A 286 -0.99 3.00 -23.19
CA ARG A 286 -1.46 4.36 -22.92
C ARG A 286 -0.33 5.33 -22.61
N GLN A 287 0.72 4.90 -21.90
CA GLN A 287 1.90 5.73 -21.69
C GLN A 287 2.64 6.05 -22.99
N GLU A 288 2.73 5.09 -23.91
CA GLU A 288 3.38 5.29 -25.22
C GLU A 288 2.58 6.24 -26.10
N GLU A 289 1.26 6.07 -26.17
CA GLU A 289 0.33 6.99 -26.85
C GLU A 289 0.50 8.42 -26.33
N VAL A 290 0.39 8.63 -25.02
CA VAL A 290 0.50 9.96 -24.42
C VAL A 290 1.91 10.54 -24.63
N ARG A 291 2.97 9.71 -24.60
CA ARG A 291 4.33 10.18 -24.94
C ARG A 291 4.44 10.57 -26.42
N ALA A 292 3.72 9.90 -27.32
CA ALA A 292 3.69 10.24 -28.74
C ALA A 292 2.99 11.58 -28.96
N LEU A 293 1.81 11.79 -28.37
CA LEU A 293 1.09 13.08 -28.39
C LEU A 293 1.96 14.22 -27.85
N LYS A 294 2.66 13.98 -26.74
CA LYS A 294 3.59 14.98 -26.20
C LYS A 294 4.74 15.31 -27.15
N ARG A 295 5.22 14.35 -27.96
CA ARG A 295 6.26 14.58 -28.97
C ARG A 295 5.73 15.31 -30.20
N SER A 296 4.45 15.15 -30.55
CA SER A 296 3.79 15.93 -31.62
C SER A 296 3.42 17.36 -31.20
N GLY A 297 3.66 17.74 -29.94
CA GLY A 297 3.38 19.07 -29.41
C GLY A 297 1.99 19.22 -28.80
N GLU A 298 1.22 18.14 -28.68
CA GLU A 298 -0.11 18.16 -28.09
C GLU A 298 -0.06 18.27 -26.55
N GLU A 299 -1.05 18.94 -25.98
CA GLU A 299 -1.24 19.00 -24.55
C GLU A 299 -1.70 17.64 -24.02
N THR A 300 -1.00 17.14 -23.00
CA THR A 300 -1.23 15.80 -22.43
C THR A 300 -1.61 15.85 -20.95
N GLY A 301 -1.80 17.07 -20.42
CA GLY A 301 -2.20 17.35 -19.05
C GLY A 301 -1.50 16.46 -18.00
N GLY A 302 -2.31 15.90 -17.09
CA GLY A 302 -1.84 15.09 -15.96
C GLY A 302 -1.45 13.65 -16.29
N TRP A 303 -1.69 13.18 -17.53
CA TRP A 303 -1.69 11.76 -17.87
C TRP A 303 -0.40 11.02 -17.52
N LEU A 304 0.77 11.49 -17.95
CA LEU A 304 2.02 10.76 -17.71
C LEU A 304 2.33 10.57 -16.22
N LYS A 305 2.05 11.59 -15.40
CA LYS A 305 2.22 11.55 -13.94
C LYS A 305 1.24 10.56 -13.32
N SER A 306 -0.02 10.60 -13.75
CA SER A 306 -1.09 9.72 -13.28
C SER A 306 -0.87 8.26 -13.66
N LEU A 307 -0.48 7.98 -14.90
CA LEU A 307 -0.14 6.63 -15.36
C LEU A 307 1.10 6.09 -14.62
N ALA A 308 2.11 6.91 -14.37
CA ALA A 308 3.28 6.51 -13.58
C ALA A 308 2.89 6.15 -12.13
N ALA A 309 2.02 6.95 -11.50
CA ALA A 309 1.49 6.69 -10.17
C ALA A 309 0.68 5.39 -10.12
N HIS A 310 -0.20 5.15 -11.10
CA HIS A 310 -0.98 3.91 -11.20
C HIS A 310 -0.09 2.68 -11.39
N GLY A 311 0.90 2.75 -12.29
CA GLY A 311 1.87 1.68 -12.50
C GLY A 311 2.68 1.32 -11.25
N ALA A 312 2.98 2.29 -10.39
CA ALA A 312 3.59 2.01 -9.10
C ALA A 312 2.67 1.19 -8.19
N ARG A 313 1.35 1.44 -8.20
CA ARG A 313 0.38 0.69 -7.40
C ARG A 313 0.19 -0.75 -7.87
N LEU A 314 0.25 -1.01 -9.18
CA LEU A 314 0.24 -2.39 -9.71
C LEU A 314 1.44 -3.21 -9.19
N ARG A 315 2.63 -2.60 -9.17
CA ARG A 315 3.82 -3.22 -8.55
C ARG A 315 3.67 -3.41 -7.05
N TRP A 316 3.13 -2.41 -6.35
CA TRP A 316 2.91 -2.51 -4.91
C TRP A 316 1.98 -3.64 -4.53
N ARG A 317 0.89 -3.85 -5.29
CA ARG A 317 -0.01 -5.01 -5.09
C ARG A 317 0.80 -6.30 -4.99
N SER A 318 1.60 -6.58 -6.01
CA SER A 318 2.36 -7.85 -6.10
C SER A 318 3.45 -7.93 -5.04
N HIS A 319 4.10 -6.80 -4.72
CA HIS A 319 5.10 -6.73 -3.66
C HIS A 319 4.50 -6.99 -2.27
N PHE A 320 3.28 -6.52 -1.99
CA PHE A 320 2.61 -6.85 -0.73
C PHE A 320 2.19 -8.32 -0.68
N SER A 321 1.61 -8.84 -1.77
CA SER A 321 1.27 -10.27 -1.85
C SER A 321 2.50 -11.17 -1.66
N GLN A 322 3.67 -10.77 -2.19
CA GLN A 322 4.93 -11.47 -1.93
C GLN A 322 5.24 -11.60 -0.43
N LYS A 323 4.94 -10.59 0.39
CA LYS A 323 5.21 -10.67 1.83
C LYS A 323 4.38 -11.76 2.51
N LEU A 324 3.10 -11.86 2.16
CA LEU A 324 2.24 -12.91 2.70
C LEU A 324 2.68 -14.30 2.19
N HIS A 325 3.12 -14.38 0.93
CA HIS A 325 3.69 -15.61 0.37
C HIS A 325 4.96 -16.03 1.12
N ASP A 326 5.88 -15.11 1.38
CA ASP A 326 7.16 -15.37 2.06
C ASP A 326 7.00 -15.59 3.58
N GLN A 327 5.97 -15.02 4.18
CA GLN A 327 5.64 -15.18 5.60
C GLN A 327 4.12 -15.25 5.81
N PRO A 328 3.54 -16.45 5.68
CA PRO A 328 2.13 -16.70 5.93
C PRO A 328 1.64 -16.26 7.32
N SER A 329 2.52 -16.27 8.33
CA SER A 329 2.16 -15.91 9.70
C SER A 329 1.79 -14.44 9.90
N ILE A 330 2.12 -13.54 8.95
CA ILE A 330 1.70 -12.11 8.95
C ILE A 330 0.18 -11.95 9.09
N GLU A 331 -0.58 -12.96 8.70
CA GLU A 331 -2.02 -13.01 8.86
C GLU A 331 -2.48 -12.91 10.32
N HIS A 332 -1.71 -13.47 11.26
CA HIS A 332 -2.10 -13.60 12.67
C HIS A 332 -1.05 -13.02 13.65
N GLU A 333 0.19 -12.88 13.22
CA GLU A 333 1.32 -12.50 14.04
C GLU A 333 1.94 -11.18 13.57
N ASN A 334 2.43 -10.37 14.50
CA ASN A 334 3.25 -9.22 14.14
C ASN A 334 4.56 -9.71 13.49
N MET A 335 5.00 -9.01 12.44
CA MET A 335 6.33 -9.27 11.85
C MET A 335 7.46 -9.11 12.87
N VAL A 336 7.28 -8.21 13.84
CA VAL A 336 8.16 -8.01 14.99
C VAL A 336 7.35 -8.30 16.26
N SER A 337 7.66 -9.41 16.91
CA SER A 337 6.93 -10.01 18.02
C SER A 337 6.87 -9.10 19.25
N THR A 338 7.91 -8.28 19.49
CA THR A 338 7.94 -7.36 20.64
C THR A 338 6.82 -6.32 20.65
N TYR A 339 6.17 -6.07 19.49
CA TYR A 339 4.99 -5.21 19.43
C TYR A 339 3.71 -5.87 19.99
N ASP A 340 3.71 -7.17 20.28
CA ASP A 340 2.61 -7.86 20.96
C ASP A 340 2.36 -7.31 22.37
N GLU A 341 3.36 -6.64 22.96
CA GLU A 341 3.21 -6.00 24.26
C GLU A 341 2.37 -4.72 24.24
N LEU A 342 2.14 -4.10 23.07
CA LEU A 342 1.53 -2.77 23.01
C LEU A 342 0.04 -2.76 23.37
N ARG A 343 -0.72 -3.77 22.93
CA ARG A 343 -2.20 -3.74 22.90
C ARG A 343 -2.80 -5.02 23.47
N LYS A 344 -2.46 -5.32 24.73
CA LYS A 344 -2.91 -6.53 25.43
C LYS A 344 -4.40 -6.49 25.78
N ASP A 345 -4.90 -5.32 26.12
CA ASP A 345 -6.31 -5.12 26.46
C ASP A 345 -7.10 -4.68 25.22
N PHE A 346 -8.34 -5.16 25.12
CA PHE A 346 -9.25 -4.79 24.03
C PHE A 346 -10.50 -4.11 24.58
N ASP A 347 -10.72 -2.87 24.14
CA ASP A 347 -11.87 -2.07 24.53
C ASP A 347 -13.01 -2.25 23.52
N GLU A 348 -13.96 -3.12 23.85
CA GLU A 348 -15.08 -3.47 22.97
C GLU A 348 -15.98 -2.25 22.68
N THR A 349 -16.14 -1.33 23.63
CA THR A 349 -16.93 -0.12 23.44
C THR A 349 -16.30 0.82 22.41
N LYS A 350 -14.98 1.02 22.45
CA LYS A 350 -14.26 1.79 21.42
C LYS A 350 -14.30 1.11 20.06
N TYR A 351 -14.18 -0.23 20.04
CA TYR A 351 -14.28 -1.00 18.81
C TYR A 351 -15.63 -0.83 18.14
N GLU A 352 -16.73 -1.00 18.88
CA GLU A 352 -18.09 -0.86 18.35
C GLU A 352 -18.38 0.58 17.90
N ALA A 353 -17.93 1.59 18.65
CA ALA A 353 -18.06 2.98 18.23
C ALA A 353 -17.31 3.27 16.92
N TRP A 354 -16.10 2.73 16.76
CA TRP A 354 -15.34 2.84 15.52
C TRP A 354 -16.01 2.09 14.37
N LEU A 355 -16.41 0.83 14.59
CA LEU A 355 -17.01 0.00 13.57
C LEU A 355 -18.28 0.62 12.99
N ASN A 356 -19.08 1.27 13.83
CA ASN A 356 -20.36 1.87 13.43
C ASN A 356 -20.25 3.35 13.03
N GLY A 357 -19.05 3.94 13.00
CA GLY A 357 -18.86 5.36 12.67
C GLY A 357 -19.57 6.29 13.64
N ARG A 358 -19.35 6.08 14.94
CA ARG A 358 -19.92 6.83 16.07
C ARG A 358 -18.82 7.26 17.06
N THR A 359 -17.65 7.63 16.55
CA THR A 359 -16.47 8.00 17.34
C THR A 359 -16.49 9.45 17.81
N GLY A 360 -17.32 10.29 17.19
CA GLY A 360 -17.31 11.73 17.42
C GLY A 360 -16.22 12.46 16.62
N PHE A 361 -15.52 11.76 15.73
CA PHE A 361 -14.54 12.30 14.79
C PHE A 361 -15.11 12.27 13.36
N PRO A 362 -15.64 13.39 12.83
CA PRO A 362 -16.50 13.39 11.64
C PRO A 362 -15.90 12.72 10.41
N MET A 363 -14.60 12.91 10.16
CA MET A 363 -13.94 12.26 9.03
C MET A 363 -13.84 10.73 9.19
N VAL A 364 -13.59 10.23 10.41
CA VAL A 364 -13.52 8.78 10.69
C VAL A 364 -14.91 8.17 10.52
N ASP A 365 -15.92 8.84 11.10
CA ASP A 365 -17.31 8.38 11.07
C ASP A 365 -17.86 8.37 9.64
N ALA A 366 -17.62 9.44 8.87
CA ALA A 366 -17.95 9.51 7.45
C ALA A 366 -17.30 8.38 6.64
N CYS A 367 -16.01 8.09 6.87
CA CYS A 367 -15.30 7.02 6.18
C CYS A 367 -15.87 5.63 6.49
N MET A 368 -16.19 5.34 7.75
CA MET A 368 -16.79 4.05 8.14
C MET A 368 -18.17 3.88 7.53
N ARG A 369 -19.03 4.90 7.61
CA ARG A 369 -20.39 4.86 7.04
C ARG A 369 -20.38 4.74 5.52
N SER A 370 -19.50 5.49 4.84
CA SER A 370 -19.28 5.36 3.39
C SER A 370 -18.82 3.96 2.99
N LEU A 371 -17.93 3.37 3.78
CA LEU A 371 -17.40 2.04 3.53
C LEU A 371 -18.47 0.96 3.73
N HIS A 372 -19.31 1.03 4.76
CA HIS A 372 -20.46 0.14 4.94
C HIS A 372 -21.41 0.18 3.74
N HIS A 373 -21.67 1.37 3.20
CA HIS A 373 -22.61 1.55 2.09
C HIS A 373 -22.07 1.06 0.73
N SER A 374 -20.79 1.31 0.45
CA SER A 374 -20.20 1.13 -0.88
C SER A 374 -19.26 -0.07 -1.00
N GLY A 375 -18.70 -0.54 0.10
CA GLY A 375 -17.64 -1.55 0.11
C GLY A 375 -16.29 -1.08 -0.45
N TRP A 376 -16.11 0.21 -0.71
CA TRP A 376 -14.86 0.76 -1.23
C TRP A 376 -14.50 2.11 -0.60
N LEU A 377 -13.21 2.30 -0.34
CA LEU A 377 -12.66 3.56 0.14
C LEU A 377 -11.28 3.78 -0.49
N ASN A 378 -10.87 5.03 -0.70
CA ASN A 378 -9.53 5.31 -1.24
C ASN A 378 -8.44 4.96 -0.21
N PHE A 379 -7.23 4.67 -0.68
CA PHE A 379 -6.13 4.16 0.16
C PHE A 379 -5.84 5.04 1.38
N ARG A 380 -5.84 6.37 1.21
CA ARG A 380 -5.50 7.28 2.30
C ARG A 380 -6.52 7.21 3.45
N MET A 381 -7.80 7.11 3.14
CA MET A 381 -8.82 7.01 4.18
C MET A 381 -8.84 5.62 4.81
N ARG A 382 -8.48 4.55 4.09
CA ARG A 382 -8.18 3.26 4.73
C ARG A 382 -7.04 3.37 5.74
N CYS A 383 -5.97 4.09 5.41
CA CYS A 383 -4.89 4.38 6.36
C CYS A 383 -5.39 5.17 7.58
N LEU A 384 -6.24 6.17 7.38
CA LEU A 384 -6.85 6.92 8.47
C LEU A 384 -7.62 6.01 9.42
N LEU A 385 -8.49 5.12 8.90
CA LEU A 385 -9.28 4.21 9.72
C LEU A 385 -8.43 3.29 10.57
N VAL A 386 -7.43 2.63 9.96
CA VAL A 386 -6.53 1.72 10.69
C VAL A 386 -5.65 2.48 11.68
N SER A 387 -5.12 3.63 11.29
CA SER A 387 -4.34 4.50 12.18
C SER A 387 -5.16 4.93 13.38
N PHE A 388 -6.38 5.42 13.17
CA PHE A 388 -7.24 5.91 14.24
C PHE A 388 -7.53 4.81 15.27
N ALA A 389 -7.94 3.63 14.79
CA ALA A 389 -8.18 2.48 15.66
C ALA A 389 -6.91 2.04 16.41
N SER A 390 -5.75 2.01 15.74
CA SER A 390 -4.51 1.46 16.28
C SER A 390 -3.76 2.38 17.25
N TYR A 391 -3.86 3.71 17.08
CA TYR A 391 -3.11 4.68 17.90
C TYR A 391 -4.01 5.51 18.81
N GLN A 392 -5.15 6.01 18.32
CA GLN A 392 -6.03 6.84 19.13
C GLN A 392 -6.94 6.00 20.03
N LEU A 393 -7.51 4.92 19.48
CA LEU A 393 -8.35 3.98 20.27
C LEU A 393 -7.55 2.87 20.94
N TRP A 394 -6.31 2.67 20.50
CA TRP A 394 -5.38 1.66 21.03
C TRP A 394 -5.83 0.20 20.84
N LEU A 395 -6.57 -0.07 19.77
CA LEU A 395 -7.12 -1.40 19.44
C LEU A 395 -6.12 -2.26 18.65
N ASP A 396 -6.04 -3.55 18.96
CA ASP A 396 -5.21 -4.51 18.21
C ASP A 396 -5.78 -4.76 16.81
N TRP A 397 -4.94 -4.60 15.78
CA TRP A 397 -5.26 -4.81 14.37
C TRP A 397 -5.85 -6.21 14.10
N ARG A 398 -5.46 -7.23 14.86
CA ARG A 398 -5.93 -8.62 14.67
C ARG A 398 -7.44 -8.76 14.82
N ARG A 399 -8.04 -7.98 15.73
CA ARG A 399 -9.49 -7.92 15.95
C ARG A 399 -10.20 -7.06 14.90
N LEU A 400 -9.48 -6.17 14.23
CA LEU A 400 -10.01 -5.27 13.20
C LEU A 400 -10.00 -5.92 11.80
N THR A 401 -9.00 -6.76 11.51
CA THR A 401 -8.78 -7.28 10.16
C THR A 401 -9.93 -8.11 9.59
N PRO A 402 -10.62 -9.01 10.33
CA PRO A 402 -11.69 -9.80 9.75
C PRO A 402 -12.88 -8.93 9.34
N VAL A 403 -13.32 -8.01 10.21
CA VAL A 403 -14.43 -7.12 9.88
C VAL A 403 -14.09 -6.18 8.72
N MET A 404 -12.87 -5.66 8.67
CA MET A 404 -12.44 -4.79 7.57
C MET A 404 -12.31 -5.55 6.25
N ALA A 405 -11.91 -6.83 6.28
CA ALA A 405 -11.92 -7.70 5.10
C ALA A 405 -13.33 -7.84 4.53
N ARG A 406 -14.34 -8.04 5.39
CA ARG A 406 -15.75 -8.07 4.97
C ARG A 406 -16.18 -6.77 4.31
N LEU A 407 -15.74 -5.63 4.86
CA LEU A 407 -16.10 -4.31 4.35
C LEU A 407 -15.47 -3.96 3.01
N PHE A 408 -14.30 -4.52 2.68
CA PHE A 408 -13.65 -4.26 1.40
C PHE A 408 -14.11 -5.22 0.32
N LEU A 409 -14.86 -4.73 -0.67
CA LEU A 409 -15.23 -5.52 -1.86
C LEU A 409 -13.99 -6.06 -2.59
N ASP A 410 -12.88 -5.34 -2.50
CA ASP A 410 -11.57 -5.68 -3.03
C ASP A 410 -10.64 -6.38 -2.03
N TYR A 411 -11.20 -7.23 -1.16
CA TYR A 411 -10.42 -7.98 -0.17
C TYR A 411 -9.41 -8.93 -0.85
N GLU A 412 -8.15 -8.60 -0.66
CA GLU A 412 -6.98 -9.33 -1.14
C GLU A 412 -6.08 -9.60 0.07
N PRO A 413 -6.00 -10.85 0.58
CA PRO A 413 -5.20 -11.20 1.75
C PRO A 413 -3.76 -10.71 1.66
N GLY A 414 -3.14 -10.85 0.49
CA GLY A 414 -1.76 -10.44 0.24
C GLY A 414 -1.51 -8.95 0.39
N ILE A 415 -2.53 -8.10 0.20
CA ILE A 415 -2.43 -6.65 0.45
C ILE A 415 -2.88 -6.33 1.87
N HIS A 416 -3.98 -6.96 2.31
CA HIS A 416 -4.72 -6.62 3.53
C HIS A 416 -3.83 -6.69 4.77
N TYR A 417 -3.27 -7.86 5.09
CA TYR A 417 -2.53 -8.04 6.34
C TYR A 417 -1.22 -7.23 6.39
N PRO A 418 -0.36 -7.22 5.35
CA PRO A 418 0.83 -6.39 5.37
C PRO A 418 0.53 -4.88 5.46
N GLN A 419 -0.56 -4.40 4.85
CA GLN A 419 -0.97 -3.00 4.98
C GLN A 419 -1.52 -2.69 6.36
N PHE A 420 -2.34 -3.56 6.95
CA PHE A 420 -2.84 -3.38 8.32
C PHE A 420 -1.71 -3.24 9.31
N GLN A 421 -0.73 -4.15 9.30
CA GLN A 421 0.43 -4.04 10.17
C GLN A 421 1.25 -2.78 9.91
N MET A 422 1.40 -2.36 8.64
CA MET A 422 2.09 -1.12 8.30
C MET A 422 1.39 0.10 8.89
N GLN A 423 0.06 0.18 8.81
CA GLN A 423 -0.69 1.31 9.36
C GLN A 423 -0.81 1.22 10.88
N ALA A 424 -0.88 0.02 11.46
CA ALA A 424 -0.86 -0.22 12.90
C ALA A 424 0.52 0.00 13.54
N GLY A 425 1.57 0.15 12.73
CA GLY A 425 2.93 0.51 13.15
C GLY A 425 3.80 -0.66 13.59
N THR A 426 3.37 -1.91 13.33
CA THR A 426 3.98 -3.12 13.91
C THR A 426 4.97 -3.84 12.99
N THR A 427 5.30 -3.27 11.83
CA THR A 427 6.26 -3.87 10.89
C THR A 427 7.72 -3.68 11.30
N GLY A 428 8.03 -2.73 12.18
CA GLY A 428 9.40 -2.40 12.60
C GLY A 428 10.28 -1.68 11.56
N ILE A 429 10.00 -1.83 10.27
CA ILE A 429 10.84 -1.32 9.16
C ILE A 429 10.31 -0.02 8.53
N ASN A 430 9.09 0.40 8.87
CA ASN A 430 8.46 1.61 8.35
C ASN A 430 8.38 2.68 9.45
N ALA A 431 8.55 3.96 9.06
CA ALA A 431 8.28 5.07 9.95
C ALA A 431 6.81 5.04 10.40
N THR A 432 6.55 5.24 11.70
CA THR A 432 5.17 5.37 12.21
C THR A 432 4.51 6.57 11.57
N ARG A 433 3.32 6.36 11.01
CA ARG A 433 2.48 7.43 10.48
C ARG A 433 1.17 7.44 11.23
N ILE A 434 1.04 8.35 12.19
CA ILE A 434 -0.21 8.59 12.92
C ILE A 434 -0.98 9.66 12.15
N TYR A 435 -2.11 9.28 11.57
CA TYR A 435 -2.98 10.19 10.83
C TYR A 435 -3.80 11.03 11.81
N SER A 436 -3.89 12.34 11.54
CA SER A 436 -4.78 13.26 12.26
C SER A 436 -6.14 13.29 11.56
N PRO A 437 -7.25 12.85 12.20
CA PRO A 437 -8.58 12.95 11.63
C PRO A 437 -8.93 14.38 11.19
N ALA A 438 -8.57 15.37 12.00
CA ALA A 438 -8.84 16.77 11.73
C ALA A 438 -8.16 17.23 10.44
N LYS A 439 -6.86 16.95 10.30
CA LYS A 439 -6.11 17.30 9.09
C LYS A 439 -6.63 16.57 7.85
N GLN A 440 -7.06 15.31 8.01
CA GLN A 440 -7.66 14.58 6.88
C GLN A 440 -9.03 15.17 6.49
N ALA A 441 -9.82 15.69 7.43
CA ALA A 441 -11.04 16.42 7.11
C ALA A 441 -10.71 17.68 6.27
N GLU A 442 -9.85 18.55 6.80
CA GLU A 442 -9.46 19.82 6.18
C GLU A 442 -8.89 19.65 4.78
N ASP A 443 -7.96 18.70 4.61
CA ASP A 443 -7.24 18.54 3.35
C ASP A 443 -8.07 17.79 2.28
N HIS A 444 -9.06 16.97 2.68
CA HIS A 444 -9.60 15.93 1.81
C HIS A 444 -11.12 15.76 1.79
N ALA A 445 -11.88 16.34 2.73
CA ALA A 445 -13.33 16.19 2.76
C ALA A 445 -14.08 17.07 1.74
N GLY A 446 -13.37 17.99 1.06
CA GLY A 446 -13.93 18.97 0.13
C GLY A 446 -13.90 20.39 0.71
N GLY A 447 -14.24 21.41 -0.10
CA GLY A 447 -14.10 22.81 0.29
C GLY A 447 -15.03 23.24 1.43
N ASP A 448 -16.20 22.60 1.49
CA ASP A 448 -17.21 22.74 2.54
C ASP A 448 -17.50 21.38 3.23
N TYR A 449 -16.50 20.49 3.26
CA TYR A 449 -16.60 19.18 3.88
C TYR A 449 -17.75 18.31 3.34
N GLU A 450 -18.01 18.41 2.04
CA GLU A 450 -19.08 17.73 1.31
C GLU A 450 -19.11 16.21 1.56
N PHE A 451 -17.92 15.59 1.71
CA PHE A 451 -17.83 14.18 2.05
C PHE A 451 -18.38 13.88 3.46
N ILE A 452 -18.09 14.72 4.44
CA ILE A 452 -18.58 14.53 5.81
C ILE A 452 -20.08 14.76 5.86
N ARG A 453 -20.58 15.87 5.28
CA ARG A 453 -22.01 16.17 5.23
C ARG A 453 -22.81 15.04 4.59
N ARG A 454 -22.29 14.44 3.51
CA ARG A 454 -22.95 13.32 2.81
C ARG A 454 -23.11 12.08 3.67
N TRP A 455 -22.09 11.73 4.46
CA TRP A 455 -22.04 10.46 5.18
C TRP A 455 -22.38 10.57 6.66
N VAL A 456 -22.43 11.78 7.18
CA VAL A 456 -22.85 12.12 8.55
C VAL A 456 -23.92 13.20 8.45
N PRO A 457 -25.14 12.84 7.98
CA PRO A 457 -26.20 13.80 7.68
C PRO A 457 -26.65 14.60 8.90
N GLU A 458 -26.49 14.07 10.12
CA GLU A 458 -26.74 14.84 11.35
C GLU A 458 -25.81 16.06 11.50
N LEU A 459 -24.68 16.11 10.77
CA LEU A 459 -23.78 17.27 10.71
C LEU A 459 -24.05 18.17 9.49
N GLU A 460 -25.06 17.91 8.68
CA GLU A 460 -25.30 18.63 7.42
C GLU A 460 -25.48 20.14 7.61
N GLN A 461 -26.10 20.57 8.70
CA GLN A 461 -26.32 21.99 9.02
C GLN A 461 -25.22 22.59 9.90
N VAL A 462 -24.20 21.82 10.28
CA VAL A 462 -23.11 22.33 11.13
C VAL A 462 -22.27 23.36 10.36
N PRO A 463 -22.01 24.54 10.94
CA PRO A 463 -21.16 25.56 10.32
C PRO A 463 -19.76 25.04 9.99
N ARG A 464 -19.20 25.54 8.89
CA ARG A 464 -17.92 25.07 8.32
C ARG A 464 -16.77 25.12 9.34
N GLU A 465 -16.72 26.16 10.15
CA GLU A 465 -15.71 26.39 11.19
C GLU A 465 -15.74 25.36 12.32
N HIS A 466 -16.87 24.66 12.50
CA HIS A 466 -17.05 23.66 13.54
C HIS A 466 -17.07 22.22 13.00
N MET A 467 -17.12 22.02 11.68
CA MET A 467 -17.25 20.70 11.07
C MET A 467 -16.16 19.71 11.46
N VAL A 468 -14.93 20.18 11.69
CA VAL A 468 -13.80 19.32 12.06
C VAL A 468 -13.91 18.86 13.52
N GLU A 469 -14.41 19.72 14.39
CA GLU A 469 -14.50 19.51 15.84
C GLU A 469 -15.87 19.98 16.35
N PRO A 470 -16.96 19.29 15.99
CA PRO A 470 -18.32 19.75 16.28
C PRO A 470 -18.62 19.80 17.79
N HIS A 471 -17.89 19.03 18.58
CA HIS A 471 -17.92 19.07 20.05
C HIS A 471 -17.48 20.41 20.67
N LYS A 472 -16.84 21.29 19.88
CA LYS A 472 -16.47 22.65 20.31
C LYS A 472 -17.57 23.68 20.01
N MET A 473 -18.68 23.28 19.38
CA MET A 473 -19.80 24.19 19.13
C MET A 473 -20.39 24.72 20.45
N PRO A 474 -20.58 26.03 20.58
CA PRO A 474 -21.35 26.60 21.69
C PRO A 474 -22.79 26.05 21.71
N PRO A 475 -23.44 25.95 22.88
CA PRO A 475 -24.83 25.47 22.97
C PRO A 475 -25.84 26.26 22.12
N ALA A 476 -25.59 27.55 21.87
CA ALA A 476 -26.44 28.34 20.96
C ALA A 476 -26.34 27.84 19.52
N VAL A 477 -25.13 27.58 19.02
CA VAL A 477 -24.89 27.07 17.66
C VAL A 477 -25.46 25.66 17.50
N GLN A 478 -25.30 24.79 18.49
CA GLN A 478 -25.89 23.44 18.47
C GLN A 478 -27.43 23.47 18.31
N ARG A 479 -28.09 24.41 18.98
CA ARG A 479 -29.55 24.62 18.83
C ARG A 479 -29.92 25.18 17.46
N GLU A 480 -29.15 26.14 16.96
CA GLU A 480 -29.39 26.78 15.66
C GLU A 480 -29.24 25.81 14.48
N CYS A 481 -28.21 24.96 14.50
CA CYS A 481 -27.99 23.96 13.46
C CYS A 481 -28.77 22.65 13.70
N GLY A 482 -29.50 22.52 14.81
CA GLY A 482 -30.26 21.32 15.14
C GLY A 482 -29.41 20.07 15.37
N CYS A 483 -28.16 20.23 15.83
CA CYS A 483 -27.25 19.12 16.14
C CYS A 483 -26.66 19.28 17.54
N THR A 484 -27.22 18.55 18.51
CA THR A 484 -26.77 18.48 19.90
C THR A 484 -25.72 17.38 20.07
N ILE A 485 -24.52 17.76 20.49
CA ILE A 485 -23.41 16.83 20.70
C ILE A 485 -23.67 15.97 21.95
N GLY A 486 -23.52 14.66 21.80
CA GLY A 486 -23.88 13.65 22.80
C GLY A 486 -25.30 13.10 22.64
N VAL A 487 -26.13 13.71 21.78
CA VAL A 487 -27.50 13.26 21.49
C VAL A 487 -27.63 12.91 20.01
N ASP A 488 -27.53 13.92 19.14
CA ASP A 488 -27.71 13.76 17.68
C ASP A 488 -26.43 13.24 17.02
N TYR A 489 -25.27 13.74 17.46
CA TYR A 489 -23.95 13.26 17.05
C TYR A 489 -23.07 13.01 18.29
N PRO A 490 -22.32 11.90 18.39
CA PRO A 490 -21.57 11.56 19.60
C PRO A 490 -20.47 12.57 19.93
N ALA A 491 -20.24 12.77 21.22
CA ALA A 491 -19.03 13.43 21.69
C ALA A 491 -17.79 12.54 21.36
N PRO A 492 -16.58 13.13 21.21
CA PRO A 492 -15.36 12.37 20.96
C PRO A 492 -15.14 11.30 22.02
N ILE A 493 -15.02 10.04 21.60
CA ILE A 493 -14.85 8.89 22.51
C ILE A 493 -13.46 8.82 23.16
N VAL A 494 -12.52 9.68 22.71
CA VAL A 494 -11.17 9.83 23.24
C VAL A 494 -10.71 11.27 23.09
N ASP A 495 -9.83 11.73 23.98
CA ASP A 495 -9.07 12.96 23.77
C ASP A 495 -7.97 12.72 22.72
N GLY A 496 -8.04 13.45 21.60
CA GLY A 496 -7.13 13.27 20.47
C GLY A 496 -5.66 13.59 20.79
N ALA A 497 -5.40 14.59 21.64
CA ALA A 497 -4.04 15.04 21.96
C ALA A 497 -3.38 14.08 22.97
N ALA A 498 -4.11 13.66 24.00
CA ALA A 498 -3.66 12.70 24.99
C ALA A 498 -3.42 11.33 24.37
N SER A 499 -4.35 10.84 23.55
CA SER A 499 -4.20 9.55 22.86
C SER A 499 -3.00 9.54 21.91
N TYR A 500 -2.76 10.63 21.17
CA TYR A 500 -1.55 10.80 20.36
C TYR A 500 -0.26 10.74 21.19
N ARG A 501 -0.17 11.48 22.30
CA ARG A 501 1.02 11.48 23.16
C ARG A 501 1.30 10.10 23.74
N ARG A 502 0.26 9.40 24.20
CA ARG A 502 0.37 8.00 24.66
C ARG A 502 0.95 7.11 23.57
N ALA A 503 0.40 7.20 22.35
CA ALA A 503 0.85 6.38 21.24
C ALA A 503 2.33 6.59 20.90
N VAL A 504 2.76 7.85 20.81
CA VAL A 504 4.17 8.17 20.54
C VAL A 504 5.08 7.61 21.63
N SER A 505 4.71 7.78 22.90
CA SER A 505 5.48 7.30 24.04
C SER A 505 5.65 5.77 24.05
N GLU A 506 4.54 5.02 23.92
CA GLU A 506 4.58 3.55 23.96
C GLU A 506 5.35 2.95 22.79
N PHE A 507 5.19 3.49 21.58
CA PHE A 507 5.97 3.04 20.43
C PHE A 507 7.46 3.36 20.58
N ALA A 508 7.82 4.52 21.13
CA ALA A 508 9.21 4.85 21.42
C ALA A 508 9.81 3.86 22.43
N ARG A 509 9.07 3.52 23.49
CA ARG A 509 9.46 2.54 24.51
C ARG A 509 9.76 1.17 23.91
N VAL A 510 8.86 0.62 23.09
CA VAL A 510 9.07 -0.71 22.48
C VAL A 510 10.21 -0.69 21.46
N ARG A 511 10.37 0.40 20.68
CA ARG A 511 11.46 0.55 19.70
C ARG A 511 12.85 0.68 20.30
N ALA A 512 12.96 1.16 21.53
CA ALA A 512 14.24 1.31 22.19
C ALA A 512 14.89 -0.05 22.51
N LYS A 513 14.09 -1.10 22.72
CA LYS A 513 14.54 -2.46 23.07
C LYS A 513 15.48 -3.04 22.02
N ALA A 514 16.51 -3.75 22.48
CA ALA A 514 17.48 -4.42 21.61
C ALA A 514 16.82 -5.48 20.71
N ASP A 515 15.93 -6.31 21.27
CA ASP A 515 15.24 -7.38 20.55
C ASP A 515 14.37 -6.82 19.42
N THR A 516 13.64 -5.72 19.67
CA THR A 516 12.85 -5.03 18.64
C THR A 516 13.71 -4.58 17.45
N LYS A 517 14.93 -4.08 17.71
CA LYS A 517 15.86 -3.64 16.65
C LYS A 517 16.39 -4.84 15.87
N ALA A 518 16.72 -5.94 16.55
CA ALA A 518 17.19 -7.17 15.92
C ALA A 518 16.13 -7.80 15.02
N GLU A 519 14.90 -7.95 15.53
CA GLU A 519 13.78 -8.47 14.74
C GLU A 519 13.41 -7.56 13.57
N ALA A 520 13.40 -6.22 13.77
CA ALA A 520 13.16 -5.28 12.68
C ALA A 520 14.22 -5.39 11.58
N ALA A 521 15.48 -5.64 11.91
CA ALA A 521 16.53 -5.90 10.92
C ALA A 521 16.25 -7.19 10.14
N ALA A 522 15.84 -8.28 10.81
CA ALA A 522 15.47 -9.53 10.15
C ALA A 522 14.25 -9.35 9.22
N VAL A 523 13.24 -8.59 9.64
CA VAL A 523 12.09 -8.23 8.81
C VAL A 523 12.50 -7.39 7.60
N TYR A 524 13.48 -6.49 7.75
CA TYR A 524 14.01 -5.70 6.65
C TYR A 524 14.72 -6.58 5.62
N GLU A 525 15.56 -7.52 6.05
CA GLU A 525 16.22 -8.45 5.13
C GLU A 525 15.21 -9.34 4.40
N LYS A 526 14.17 -9.79 5.10
CA LYS A 526 13.12 -10.64 4.52
C LYS A 526 12.23 -9.88 3.54
N HIS A 527 11.71 -8.71 3.93
CA HIS A 527 10.59 -8.03 3.26
C HIS A 527 10.90 -6.62 2.73
N GLY A 528 12.08 -6.09 3.03
CA GLY A 528 12.49 -4.73 2.67
C GLY A 528 12.78 -4.60 1.20
N SER A 529 12.34 -3.50 0.58
CA SER A 529 12.67 -3.22 -0.82
C SER A 529 14.16 -2.92 -0.95
N ARG A 530 14.92 -3.86 -1.51
CA ARG A 530 16.35 -3.69 -1.77
C ARG A 530 16.58 -2.86 -3.02
N LYS A 531 16.34 -1.56 -2.87
CA LYS A 531 16.85 -0.55 -3.79
C LYS A 531 17.94 0.19 -3.05
N ARG A 532 19.20 -0.19 -3.28
CA ARG A 532 20.33 0.68 -2.95
C ARG A 532 20.09 2.06 -3.60
N PRO A 533 20.38 3.17 -2.92
CA PRO A 533 20.73 4.40 -3.63
C PRO A 533 21.88 4.00 -4.59
N GLY A 534 21.75 4.33 -5.89
CA GLY A 534 22.55 3.76 -6.98
C GLY A 534 24.02 3.44 -6.64
N GLY A 535 24.45 2.25 -7.05
CA GLY A 535 25.65 1.57 -6.58
C GLY A 535 27.00 2.28 -6.74
N GLY A 536 27.88 1.97 -5.80
CA GLY A 536 29.32 1.85 -5.98
C GLY A 536 29.71 0.43 -5.54
N GLY A 537 30.41 -0.29 -6.41
CA GLY A 537 30.73 -1.71 -6.26
C GLY A 537 31.51 -2.04 -4.99
N ALA A 538 31.29 -3.25 -4.49
CA ALA A 538 32.11 -3.87 -3.48
C ALA A 538 33.58 -3.89 -3.94
N ARG A 539 34.50 -3.53 -3.04
CA ARG A 539 35.86 -4.04 -3.06
C ARG A 539 36.11 -4.79 -1.77
N GLU A 540 36.60 -6.00 -1.99
CA GLU A 540 37.07 -7.03 -1.07
C GLU A 540 37.65 -6.51 0.24
N ALA A 541 37.21 -7.11 1.34
CA ALA A 541 37.89 -7.03 2.62
C ALA A 541 39.13 -7.94 2.57
N SER A 542 40.28 -7.34 2.27
CA SER A 542 41.57 -7.91 2.67
C SER A 542 41.81 -7.56 4.14
N GLY A 543 42.21 -8.58 4.91
CA GLY A 543 42.25 -8.51 6.37
C GLY A 543 43.33 -7.61 6.96
N ALA A 544 43.08 -7.17 8.19
CA ALA A 544 44.14 -6.84 9.14
C ALA A 544 43.62 -6.93 10.59
N LYS A 545 44.02 -8.02 11.24
CA LYS A 545 44.41 -8.18 12.65
C LYS A 545 43.60 -7.51 13.76
N ARG A 546 42.97 -8.39 14.55
CA ARG A 546 42.82 -8.31 16.01
C ARG A 546 44.09 -7.76 16.69
N ARG A 547 43.92 -6.83 17.63
CA ARG A 547 44.67 -6.82 18.89
C ARG A 547 43.70 -6.56 20.04
N ALA A 548 43.59 -7.56 20.91
CA ALA A 548 43.06 -7.43 22.24
C ALA A 548 44.06 -6.66 23.11
N GLY A 549 43.54 -5.85 24.02
CA GLY A 549 44.25 -5.25 25.14
C GLY A 549 43.25 -5.13 26.29
N GLU A 550 43.53 -5.86 27.36
CA GLU A 550 42.75 -5.99 28.59
C GLU A 550 42.88 -4.76 29.50
N GLY A 551 41.86 -4.56 30.35
CA GLY A 551 42.05 -4.07 31.73
C GLY A 551 41.49 -2.68 32.05
N GLY A 552 40.56 -2.62 33.00
CA GLY A 552 40.27 -1.40 33.78
C GLY A 552 38.82 -1.26 34.25
N ALA A 553 38.55 -1.65 35.50
CA ALA A 553 37.29 -1.39 36.21
C ALA A 553 37.16 0.09 36.64
N GLY A 554 35.93 0.61 36.76
CA GLY A 554 35.67 1.88 37.44
C GLY A 554 34.29 2.51 37.22
N ALA A 555 33.43 2.36 38.24
CA ALA A 555 32.52 3.34 38.83
C ALA A 555 31.40 4.05 38.03
N ASP A 556 30.26 4.17 38.72
CA ASP A 556 29.09 5.00 38.49
C ASP A 556 29.38 6.38 37.87
N ALA A 557 28.60 6.73 36.85
CA ALA A 557 28.19 8.10 36.57
C ALA A 557 26.86 8.09 35.80
N THR A 558 25.89 8.79 36.36
CA THR A 558 24.67 9.25 35.71
C THR A 558 24.99 9.97 34.39
N GLU A 559 24.48 9.48 33.26
CA GLU A 559 24.54 10.21 31.98
C GLU A 559 23.15 10.45 31.41
N GLU A 560 22.79 11.74 31.35
CA GLU A 560 21.77 12.30 30.49
C GLU A 560 21.97 11.81 29.05
N ALA A 561 20.91 11.30 28.45
CA ALA A 561 20.90 10.95 27.03
C ALA A 561 21.07 12.23 26.19
N ALA A 562 22.31 12.51 25.80
CA ALA A 562 22.66 13.54 24.84
C ALA A 562 21.83 13.36 23.55
N ALA A 563 21.02 14.37 23.23
CA ALA A 563 20.38 14.49 21.93
C ALA A 563 21.49 14.51 20.87
N SER A 564 21.52 13.51 19.99
CA SER A 564 22.45 13.51 18.86
C SER A 564 22.19 14.74 18.00
N ASP A 565 23.22 15.54 17.73
CA ASP A 565 23.11 16.72 16.87
C ASP A 565 22.45 16.36 15.53
N PRO A 566 21.49 17.18 15.05
CA PRO A 566 20.82 16.93 13.78
C PRO A 566 21.85 16.95 12.64
N ALA A 567 21.79 15.96 11.75
CA ALA A 567 22.71 15.88 10.61
C ALA A 567 22.69 17.18 9.77
N PRO A 568 23.85 17.67 9.31
CA PRO A 568 23.94 18.93 8.58
C PRO A 568 23.17 18.85 7.25
N PRO A 569 22.43 19.90 6.86
CA PRO A 569 21.58 19.89 5.66
C PRO A 569 22.35 19.92 4.33
N PHE A 570 23.67 20.15 4.39
CA PHE A 570 24.61 20.09 3.27
C PHE A 570 26.00 19.68 3.76
N ALA A 571 26.84 19.19 2.86
CA ALA A 571 28.23 18.84 3.14
C ALA A 571 29.16 19.29 2.00
N ALA A 572 30.35 19.79 2.35
CA ALA A 572 31.42 20.03 1.40
C ALA A 572 32.22 18.75 1.18
N GLU A 573 32.44 18.37 -0.08
CA GLU A 573 33.20 17.17 -0.45
C GLU A 573 33.98 17.36 -1.75
N THR A 574 34.92 16.46 -2.02
CA THR A 574 35.66 16.42 -3.29
C THR A 574 34.90 15.57 -4.31
N ALA A 575 34.69 16.08 -5.52
CA ALA A 575 33.96 15.37 -6.56
C ALA A 575 34.69 14.09 -7.01
N ALA A 576 34.13 12.92 -6.68
CA ALA A 576 34.68 11.61 -7.04
C ALA A 576 34.61 11.31 -8.55
N SER A 577 33.75 12.00 -9.31
CA SER A 577 33.63 11.86 -10.76
C SER A 577 33.19 13.18 -11.43
N GLY A 578 33.47 13.34 -12.72
CA GLY A 578 33.09 14.52 -13.52
C GLY A 578 31.64 14.55 -14.00
N ARG A 579 30.76 13.66 -13.49
CA ARG A 579 29.38 13.48 -13.98
C ARG A 579 28.35 14.42 -13.35
N ALA A 580 28.73 15.17 -12.31
CA ALA A 580 27.83 16.10 -11.64
C ALA A 580 27.86 17.45 -12.35
N SER A 581 26.70 18.10 -12.48
CA SER A 581 26.60 19.52 -12.88
C SER A 581 26.21 20.38 -11.68
N CYS A 582 26.76 21.59 -11.64
CA CYS A 582 26.46 22.57 -10.62
C CYS A 582 25.04 23.09 -10.78
N ARG A 583 24.24 23.06 -9.72
CA ARG A 583 22.86 23.54 -9.74
C ARG A 583 22.72 25.07 -9.82
N SER A 584 23.78 25.82 -9.51
CA SER A 584 23.76 27.28 -9.63
C SER A 584 24.08 27.75 -11.06
N CYS A 585 25.14 27.21 -11.68
CA CYS A 585 25.63 27.70 -12.99
C CYS A 585 25.44 26.70 -14.14
N SER A 586 24.90 25.51 -13.87
CA SER A 586 24.70 24.41 -14.83
C SER A 586 25.97 23.79 -15.43
N ALA A 587 27.16 24.36 -15.19
CA ALA A 587 28.43 23.82 -15.68
C ALA A 587 28.82 22.51 -14.96
N ALA A 588 29.59 21.66 -15.64
CA ALA A 588 30.10 20.41 -15.08
C ALA A 588 31.04 20.66 -13.87
N ILE A 589 30.97 19.79 -12.88
CA ILE A 589 31.87 19.75 -11.73
C ILE A 589 32.92 18.69 -12.03
N GLY A 590 34.16 19.13 -12.30
CA GLY A 590 35.27 18.24 -12.62
C GLY A 590 35.60 17.26 -11.50
N LYS A 591 36.12 16.08 -11.86
CA LYS A 591 36.66 15.13 -10.88
C LYS A 591 37.82 15.80 -10.12
N GLY A 592 37.82 15.68 -8.79
CA GLY A 592 38.83 16.31 -7.92
C GLY A 592 38.49 17.75 -7.51
N SER A 593 37.47 18.39 -8.09
CA SER A 593 37.03 19.73 -7.67
C SER A 593 36.22 19.68 -6.36
N ARG A 594 36.33 20.72 -5.53
CA ARG A 594 35.48 20.89 -4.33
C ARG A 594 34.05 21.24 -4.74
N LYS A 595 33.08 20.56 -4.14
CA LYS A 595 31.65 20.81 -4.32
C LYS A 595 30.91 20.79 -2.99
N VAL A 596 29.73 21.40 -2.98
CA VAL A 596 28.79 21.31 -1.86
C VAL A 596 27.59 20.49 -2.32
N CYS A 597 27.24 19.46 -1.53
CA CYS A 597 26.08 18.62 -1.75
C CYS A 597 24.99 18.97 -0.75
N VAL A 598 23.84 19.41 -1.27
CA VAL A 598 22.67 19.84 -0.49
C VAL A 598 21.57 18.80 -0.63
N SER A 599 20.99 18.36 0.49
CA SER A 599 19.83 17.46 0.46
C SER A 599 18.58 18.26 0.12
N VAL A 600 17.99 18.01 -1.05
CA VAL A 600 16.77 18.69 -1.51
C VAL A 600 15.66 17.70 -1.83
N TRP A 601 14.42 18.09 -1.57
CA TRP A 601 13.27 17.27 -1.94
C TRP A 601 12.85 17.58 -3.37
N ALA A 602 13.05 16.64 -4.29
CA ALA A 602 12.63 16.79 -5.67
C ALA A 602 12.34 15.42 -6.30
N ARG A 603 11.44 15.39 -7.30
CA ARG A 603 11.04 14.16 -8.01
C ARG A 603 10.56 13.03 -7.08
N GLY A 604 9.84 13.38 -6.01
CA GLY A 604 9.21 12.42 -5.11
C GLY A 604 10.15 11.78 -4.07
N GLY A 605 11.37 12.31 -3.89
CA GLY A 605 12.29 11.87 -2.84
C GLY A 605 13.36 12.91 -2.50
N ARG A 606 14.22 12.58 -1.54
CA ARG A 606 15.44 13.36 -1.28
C ARG A 606 16.48 13.05 -2.36
N ILE A 607 16.94 14.08 -3.04
CA ILE A 607 18.06 14.01 -3.98
C ILE A 607 19.20 14.90 -3.49
N SER A 608 20.44 14.57 -3.87
CA SER A 608 21.61 15.41 -3.59
C SER A 608 21.81 16.40 -4.74
N ALA A 609 21.62 17.69 -4.48
CA ALA A 609 21.94 18.78 -5.38
C ALA A 609 23.42 19.16 -5.20
N SER A 610 24.21 19.12 -6.27
CA SER A 610 25.63 19.49 -6.23
C SER A 610 25.84 20.91 -6.72
N HIS A 611 26.68 21.69 -6.04
CA HIS A 611 27.11 23.03 -6.44
C HIS A 611 28.63 23.09 -6.48
N HIS A 612 29.23 23.87 -7.38
CA HIS A 612 30.62 24.30 -7.16
C HIS A 612 30.69 25.03 -5.82
N LEU A 613 31.77 24.83 -5.07
CA LEU A 613 31.95 25.50 -3.78
C LEU A 613 31.81 27.03 -3.91
N ALA A 614 32.46 27.63 -4.90
CA ALA A 614 32.37 29.07 -5.16
C ALA A 614 30.93 29.53 -5.47
N CYS A 615 30.17 28.75 -6.26
CA CYS A 615 28.78 29.07 -6.56
C CYS A 615 27.84 28.90 -5.37
N PHE A 616 28.14 27.97 -4.45
CA PHE A 616 27.40 27.80 -3.20
C PHE A 616 27.67 28.97 -2.25
N MET A 617 28.96 29.32 -2.07
CA MET A 617 29.39 30.41 -1.21
C MET A 617 28.88 31.78 -1.71
N GLY A 618 28.90 32.02 -3.03
CA GLY A 618 28.36 33.25 -3.63
C GLY A 618 26.84 33.37 -3.55
N GLY A 619 26.12 32.28 -3.25
CA GLY A 619 24.66 32.29 -3.08
C GLY A 619 24.21 32.39 -1.61
N LEU A 620 25.15 32.49 -0.66
CA LEU A 620 24.82 32.70 0.75
C LEU A 620 24.29 34.12 0.97
N ARG A 621 23.21 34.23 1.74
CA ARG A 621 22.56 35.53 2.03
C ARG A 621 22.09 35.64 3.46
N VAL A 622 21.88 36.86 3.93
CA VAL A 622 21.38 37.18 5.27
C VAL A 622 20.24 38.18 5.18
N GLU A 623 19.23 37.99 6.03
CA GLU A 623 18.14 38.95 6.19
C GLU A 623 17.57 38.88 7.62
N LEU A 624 16.77 39.87 8.00
CA LEU A 624 15.98 39.81 9.23
C LEU A 624 14.71 38.99 9.01
N CYS A 625 14.35 38.15 9.98
CA CYS A 625 13.14 37.35 9.92
C CYS A 625 11.90 38.27 9.85
N PRO A 626 11.06 38.16 8.80
CA PRO A 626 9.94 39.08 8.60
C PRO A 626 8.77 38.84 9.57
N ALA A 627 8.66 37.62 10.11
CA ALA A 627 7.60 37.21 11.03
C ALA A 627 8.03 36.00 11.88
N ASN A 628 7.28 35.70 12.94
CA ASN A 628 7.46 34.51 13.79
C ASN A 628 6.96 33.22 13.11
N ARG A 629 7.36 33.00 11.84
CA ARG A 629 6.91 31.86 11.02
C ARG A 629 8.07 31.22 10.28
N GLY A 630 7.99 29.90 10.12
CA GLY A 630 9.05 29.10 9.52
C GLY A 630 10.03 28.56 10.57
N LYS A 631 10.76 27.51 10.19
CA LYS A 631 11.69 26.79 11.06
C LYS A 631 13.08 26.75 10.46
N CYS A 632 14.10 26.84 11.30
CA CYS A 632 15.49 26.57 10.96
C CYS A 632 15.61 25.17 10.34
N LYS A 633 16.26 25.06 9.19
CA LYS A 633 16.43 23.76 8.50
C LYS A 633 17.40 22.80 9.17
N HIS A 634 18.20 23.27 10.13
CA HIS A 634 19.13 22.45 10.88
C HIS A 634 18.59 22.11 12.27
N SER A 635 18.36 23.10 13.13
CA SER A 635 17.88 22.87 14.50
C SER A 635 16.36 22.64 14.62
N GLY A 636 15.57 22.98 13.60
CA GLY A 636 14.11 22.93 13.67
C GLY A 636 13.46 24.04 14.51
N ALA A 637 14.25 24.93 15.11
CA ALA A 637 13.77 26.06 15.91
C ALA A 637 12.94 27.05 15.08
N THR A 638 11.88 27.60 15.67
CA THR A 638 11.04 28.63 15.02
C THR A 638 11.81 29.93 14.89
N PHE A 639 11.70 30.59 13.73
CA PHE A 639 12.31 31.91 13.54
C PHE A 639 11.61 32.99 14.36
N VAL A 640 12.40 33.91 14.91
CA VAL A 640 11.90 35.07 15.70
C VAL A 640 11.97 36.32 14.83
N LYS A 641 10.85 37.04 14.70
CA LYS A 641 10.72 38.28 13.94
C LYS A 641 11.80 39.27 14.38
N GLY A 642 12.52 39.84 13.41
CA GLY A 642 13.60 40.79 13.66
C GLY A 642 14.96 40.18 14.02
N ALA A 643 15.06 38.86 14.21
CA ALA A 643 16.35 38.19 14.36
C ALA A 643 17.01 37.91 12.99
N PRO A 644 18.35 37.99 12.86
CA PRO A 644 19.04 37.58 11.63
C PRO A 644 18.85 36.10 11.33
N ARG A 645 18.65 35.76 10.05
CA ARG A 645 18.70 34.39 9.53
C ARG A 645 19.58 34.30 8.30
N VAL A 646 20.24 33.18 8.13
CA VAL A 646 21.17 32.94 7.02
C VAL A 646 20.55 31.95 6.05
N GLY A 647 20.55 32.33 4.78
CA GLY A 647 20.05 31.56 3.66
C GLY A 647 21.18 30.91 2.87
N TYR A 648 21.00 29.65 2.48
CA TYR A 648 21.90 28.94 1.58
C TYR A 648 21.18 28.38 0.33
N PRO A 649 21.86 28.26 -0.82
CA PRO A 649 21.28 27.71 -2.05
C PRO A 649 20.85 26.25 -1.92
N THR A 650 19.78 25.87 -2.63
CA THR A 650 19.23 24.50 -2.59
C THR A 650 19.20 23.85 -3.98
N SER A 651 18.12 24.01 -4.75
CA SER A 651 18.00 23.41 -6.09
C SER A 651 18.54 24.30 -7.22
N SER A 652 18.76 25.58 -6.92
CA SER A 652 19.34 26.62 -7.78
C SER A 652 19.92 27.74 -6.89
N SER A 653 20.56 28.76 -7.48
CA SER A 653 21.01 29.96 -6.76
C SER A 653 19.84 30.77 -6.15
N ASP A 654 18.66 30.71 -6.76
CA ASP A 654 17.50 31.51 -6.34
C ASP A 654 16.67 30.81 -5.25
N ALA A 655 16.67 29.48 -5.25
CA ALA A 655 15.97 28.66 -4.27
C ALA A 655 16.79 28.54 -2.98
N VAL A 656 16.33 29.15 -1.90
CA VAL A 656 17.08 29.22 -0.63
C VAL A 656 16.35 28.60 0.54
N ALA A 657 17.13 27.88 1.36
CA ALA A 657 16.73 27.38 2.66
C ALA A 657 17.37 28.23 3.77
N TRP A 658 16.65 28.37 4.87
CA TRP A 658 17.04 29.27 5.97
C TRP A 658 17.45 28.51 7.24
N VAL A 659 18.48 29.01 7.91
CA VAL A 659 18.94 28.58 9.23
C VAL A 659 19.07 29.78 10.17
N CYS A 660 18.96 29.57 11.49
CA CYS A 660 19.27 30.60 12.47
C CYS A 660 20.78 30.84 12.51
N LEU A 661 21.19 31.97 13.10
CA LEU A 661 22.58 32.38 13.16
C LEU A 661 23.47 31.36 13.89
N GLU A 662 22.97 30.76 14.98
CA GLU A 662 23.63 29.68 15.72
C GLU A 662 23.87 28.43 14.86
N SER A 663 22.86 28.00 14.09
CA SER A 663 23.01 26.90 13.15
C SER A 663 23.97 27.25 11.99
N ALA A 664 23.99 28.49 11.53
CA ALA A 664 24.95 28.92 10.51
C ALA A 664 26.39 28.86 11.03
N LYS A 665 26.63 29.27 12.29
CA LYS A 665 27.92 29.18 12.98
C LYS A 665 28.42 27.74 13.10
N ALA A 666 27.52 26.78 13.33
CA ALA A 666 27.87 25.35 13.37
C ALA A 666 28.16 24.76 11.97
N LEU A 667 27.43 25.18 10.94
CA LEU A 667 27.47 24.55 9.62
C LEU A 667 28.55 25.10 8.69
N PHE A 668 28.82 26.41 8.75
CA PHE A 668 29.65 27.09 7.76
C PHE A 668 31.17 26.87 7.92
N PRO A 669 31.74 26.55 9.11
CA PRO A 669 33.15 26.17 9.21
C PRO A 669 33.55 25.03 8.27
N ALA A 670 32.65 24.07 8.02
CA ALA A 670 32.93 22.94 7.12
C ALA A 670 33.04 23.35 5.62
N LEU A 671 32.55 24.53 5.25
CA LEU A 671 32.64 25.07 3.89
C LEU A 671 34.00 25.75 3.64
N VAL A 672 34.56 26.35 4.69
CA VAL A 672 35.81 27.10 4.67
C VAL A 672 36.95 26.13 4.98
N ALA A 673 37.61 25.60 3.96
CA ALA A 673 38.82 24.78 4.20
C ALA A 673 39.90 25.64 4.88
N LYS A 674 40.81 25.02 5.64
CA LYS A 674 42.03 25.69 6.13
C LYS A 674 42.76 26.36 4.95
N GLY A 675 42.55 27.66 4.74
CA GLY A 675 43.26 28.47 3.73
C GLY A 675 42.42 29.37 2.81
N GLU A 676 41.10 29.20 2.71
CA GLU A 676 40.26 30.13 1.92
C GLU A 676 39.61 31.17 2.86
N GLY A 677 40.07 32.42 2.82
CA GLY A 677 39.50 33.48 3.65
C GLY A 677 38.02 33.75 3.31
N TRP A 678 37.14 33.64 4.31
CA TRP A 678 35.72 33.99 4.21
C TRP A 678 35.37 35.02 5.29
N ALA A 679 34.55 36.01 4.91
CA ALA A 679 34.08 37.08 5.80
C ALA A 679 32.57 37.22 5.70
N SER A 680 31.92 37.45 6.84
CA SER A 680 30.45 37.51 6.96
C SER A 680 29.82 38.68 6.22
N ASP A 681 30.58 39.74 5.95
CA ASP A 681 30.18 40.90 5.17
C ASP A 681 29.98 40.60 3.67
N ARG A 682 30.46 39.43 3.20
CA ARG A 682 30.23 38.92 1.83
C ARG A 682 28.88 38.23 1.66
N LEU A 683 28.08 38.07 2.71
CA LEU A 683 26.72 37.54 2.60
C LEU A 683 25.85 38.52 1.80
N GLY A 684 25.13 38.02 0.79
CA GLY A 684 24.13 38.83 0.09
C GLY A 684 23.11 39.40 1.06
N GLY A 685 22.85 40.72 1.01
CA GLY A 685 21.93 41.39 1.93
C GLY A 685 22.56 41.89 3.25
N TYR A 686 23.85 41.63 3.50
CA TYR A 686 24.52 42.09 4.72
C TYR A 686 24.52 43.63 4.86
N ALA A 687 24.80 44.36 3.77
CA ALA A 687 24.80 45.82 3.77
C ALA A 687 23.41 46.45 4.03
N ALA A 688 22.33 45.67 3.93
CA ALA A 688 20.96 46.10 4.21
C ALA A 688 20.54 45.88 5.67
N LEU A 689 21.41 45.28 6.50
CA LEU A 689 21.12 45.08 7.93
C LEU A 689 21.32 46.39 8.71
N PRO A 690 20.46 46.67 9.72
CA PRO A 690 20.72 47.73 10.68
C PRO A 690 22.09 47.53 11.38
N PRO A 691 22.84 48.60 11.75
CA PRO A 691 24.19 48.49 12.30
C PRO A 691 24.34 47.47 13.43
N GLY A 692 23.46 47.50 14.44
CA GLY A 692 23.50 46.54 15.55
C GLY A 692 23.21 45.08 15.16
N LYS A 693 22.50 44.85 14.05
CA LYS A 693 22.26 43.51 13.49
C LYS A 693 23.39 43.04 12.58
N ALA A 694 24.03 43.95 11.86
CA ALA A 694 25.25 43.66 11.12
C ALA A 694 26.38 43.24 12.08
N GLU A 695 26.55 43.96 13.19
CA GLU A 695 27.49 43.62 14.26
C GLU A 695 27.19 42.25 14.91
N GLU A 696 25.91 41.93 15.15
CA GLU A 696 25.49 40.60 15.64
C GLU A 696 25.91 39.48 14.67
N VAL A 697 25.68 39.66 13.36
CA VAL A 697 26.07 38.70 12.33
C VAL A 697 27.59 38.58 12.22
N ALA A 698 28.32 39.70 12.26
CA ALA A 698 29.77 39.73 12.25
C ALA A 698 30.38 39.05 13.48
N ARG A 699 29.79 39.25 14.66
CA ARG A 699 30.27 38.61 15.89
C ARG A 699 30.10 37.09 15.86
N GLU A 700 28.95 36.61 15.39
CA GLU A 700 28.67 35.17 15.38
C GLU A 700 29.33 34.40 14.24
N LEU A 701 29.51 35.03 13.06
CA LEU A 701 30.06 34.38 11.86
C LEU A 701 31.47 34.86 11.49
N GLY A 702 31.96 35.97 12.03
CA GLY A 702 33.25 36.56 11.68
C GLY A 702 34.47 35.77 12.15
N GLY A 703 34.30 34.82 13.07
CA GLY A 703 35.37 33.90 13.53
C GLY A 703 35.79 32.82 12.53
N LEU A 704 35.30 32.87 11.28
CA LEU A 704 35.55 31.87 10.23
C LEU A 704 36.84 32.11 9.43
N THR A 705 37.74 32.98 9.89
CA THR A 705 39.06 33.22 9.28
C THR A 705 40.14 32.33 9.91
N SER A 706 41.04 31.79 9.07
CA SER A 706 42.10 30.90 9.51
C SER A 706 43.07 31.59 10.49
N THR A 707 43.25 31.04 11.69
CA THR A 707 44.44 31.29 12.50
C THR A 707 45.65 30.65 11.82
N VAL A 708 46.31 31.38 10.93
CA VAL A 708 47.72 31.12 10.61
C VAL A 708 48.53 32.05 11.50
N SER A 709 49.10 31.48 12.56
CA SER A 709 50.14 32.13 13.36
C SER A 709 51.34 32.41 12.45
N PRO A 710 51.92 33.63 12.46
CA PRO A 710 53.12 33.91 11.68
C PRO A 710 54.30 33.21 12.37
N LEU A 711 54.76 32.09 11.80
CA LEU A 711 56.07 31.55 12.15
C LEU A 711 57.14 32.47 11.58
N SER A 712 58.03 32.84 12.48
CA SER A 712 59.19 33.71 12.35
C SER A 712 60.15 33.31 11.24
N LYS A 713 60.79 34.34 10.67
CA LYS A 713 62.02 34.30 9.88
C LYS A 713 63.09 33.38 10.50
N SER A 714 63.59 32.44 9.72
CA SER A 714 65.02 32.13 9.52
C SER A 714 65.16 31.19 8.33
#